data_AF-A0A3A4K6N2-F1
#
_entry.id   AF-A0A3A4K6N2-F1
#
_cell.length_a   1.000
_cell.length_b   1.000
_cell.length_c   1.000
_cell.angle_alpha   90.00
_cell.angle_beta   90.00
_cell.angle_gamma   90.00
#
_symmetry.space_group_name_H-M   'P 1'
#
loop_
_entity.id
_entity.type
_entity.pdbx_description
1 polymer ?
#
loop_
_entity_poly.entity_id
_entity_poly.type
_entity_poly.pdbx_seq_one_letter_code
_entity_poly.pdbx_strand_id
1 'polypeptide(L)'
;MNGASKLERYAVWGLFVVAVVILFTRLGTFPLQMQWEPNYGQVVREMVWGEGDLITPTSKVGSDEGAAPGTFWSKPILIFWLAYPFYAAFGDGEWSARLPIGILGTLVILFTYWFMARLYTPRIGLLAGLVLLTSPCYFLISRAFMVDLPFVGAMWVAIGFLLLGEKENRRLFYDLFYVFMGVSSLAKGLTPLILVGVTILAYCLISMDWALLKRMRLVRGGIIYLIVASPWYVYMTAKYGAPYVKKFFWDHHVERSLGNIDKPNDSFQMFVLYFSIGVLPWLTFLPQALATIVPWRGRAADRRGPELFFLTGFFMIFSFFSIISTKFVHYIFPAVPFVAMVVALYIDRLFSEDGRREIGRFAFLIALLVLGIVAPDLLDMKNYRTLFYFITTERLQDWHPNVADPTYFFSVVFILWGLVLGASFVLRRFNRWFFAVLVALAVVYAFYINMVTIPTLTEMFAARSMLRTYLELRASPDEPIGEFTQTWKSRSIKYYIPFDELKDEYDYRYYRLSDNVQSVRRFYEKYKDKRVFIIIEQKQKHFSRINALWQEVTGGEQLVKIADDAVHGEPYRPEFWLVSNRDSVGQAKHVTAEEMESQLKEFVREEPFTPGTSLLVDFEGEIQLIGFDPLPAKHAAGQDLEITLYFKALKTPSRDYEVFIHAERDKLFRLRGDHVPVDGRYPARRWTEGQYIKDTYKLDVPPDTTPGDLGIYIGLFKGNYRAKTSEVPQRDAEGRILLSTVEIVNP
;
A
#
# COMPACT_ATOMS: atom_id res chain seq x y z
N MET A 1 -31.10 12.87 -4.69
CA MET A 1 -31.63 11.60 -5.26
C MET A 1 -33.15 11.50 -5.13
N ASN A 2 -33.91 12.61 -5.18
CA ASN A 2 -35.33 12.62 -4.80
C ASN A 2 -36.31 12.11 -5.89
N GLY A 3 -35.80 11.50 -6.97
CA GLY A 3 -36.61 10.94 -8.06
C GLY A 3 -36.18 9.54 -8.52
N ALA A 4 -35.25 8.89 -7.82
CA ALA A 4 -34.79 7.55 -8.20
C ALA A 4 -35.80 6.48 -7.75
N SER A 5 -36.08 5.51 -8.63
CA SER A 5 -36.95 4.39 -8.28
C SER A 5 -36.36 3.60 -7.11
N LYS A 6 -37.20 2.88 -6.35
CA LYS A 6 -36.73 2.04 -5.22
C LYS A 6 -35.70 1.00 -5.70
N LEU A 7 -35.89 0.47 -6.92
CA LEU A 7 -35.00 -0.48 -7.57
C LEU A 7 -33.64 0.14 -7.93
N GLU A 8 -33.61 1.37 -8.43
CA GLU A 8 -32.36 2.09 -8.72
C GLU A 8 -31.53 2.32 -7.45
N ARG A 9 -32.19 2.69 -6.35
CA ARG A 9 -31.52 2.84 -5.06
C ARG A 9 -30.87 1.53 -4.61
N TYR A 10 -31.59 0.42 -4.73
CA TYR A 10 -31.02 -0.91 -4.41
C TYR A 10 -29.87 -1.30 -5.34
N ALA A 11 -29.94 -0.97 -6.62
CA ALA A 11 -28.86 -1.25 -7.56
C ALA A 11 -27.57 -0.50 -7.20
N VAL A 12 -27.67 0.79 -6.83
CA VAL A 12 -26.52 1.60 -6.40
C VAL A 12 -25.94 1.07 -5.09
N TRP A 13 -26.79 0.75 -4.11
CA TRP A 13 -26.34 0.16 -2.86
C TRP A 13 -25.68 -1.20 -3.07
N GLY A 14 -26.22 -2.05 -3.94
CA GLY A 14 -25.62 -3.32 -4.31
C GLY A 14 -24.24 -3.13 -4.94
N LEU A 15 -24.11 -2.20 -5.90
CA LEU A 15 -22.83 -1.87 -6.52
C LEU A 15 -21.82 -1.33 -5.50
N PHE A 16 -22.25 -0.47 -4.58
CA PHE A 16 -21.43 0.04 -3.49
C PHE A 16 -20.91 -1.09 -2.59
N VAL A 17 -21.79 -1.99 -2.15
CA VAL A 17 -21.41 -3.12 -1.30
C VAL A 17 -20.41 -4.03 -2.02
N VAL A 18 -20.64 -4.37 -3.29
CA VAL A 18 -19.68 -5.17 -4.07
C VAL A 18 -18.35 -4.45 -4.22
N ALA A 19 -18.36 -3.13 -4.45
CA ALA A 19 -17.13 -2.33 -4.50
C ALA A 19 -16.37 -2.35 -3.17
N VAL A 20 -17.06 -2.19 -2.04
CA VAL A 20 -16.43 -2.24 -0.71
C VAL A 20 -15.82 -3.62 -0.45
N VAL A 21 -16.57 -4.70 -0.73
CA VAL A 21 -16.08 -6.07 -0.56
C VAL A 21 -14.83 -6.33 -1.41
N ILE A 22 -14.83 -5.95 -2.69
CA ILE A 22 -13.67 -6.17 -3.56
C ILE A 22 -12.49 -5.28 -3.16
N LEU A 23 -12.72 -3.99 -2.88
CA LEU A 23 -11.64 -3.01 -2.74
C LEU A 23 -11.06 -2.94 -1.33
N PHE A 24 -11.76 -3.33 -0.27
CA PHE A 24 -11.29 -3.13 1.11
C PHE A 24 -10.90 -4.42 1.84
N THR A 25 -11.31 -5.57 1.33
CA THR A 25 -10.94 -6.87 1.90
C THR A 25 -9.41 -7.00 1.97
N ARG A 26 -8.88 -7.34 3.16
CA ARG A 26 -7.43 -7.53 3.42
C ARG A 26 -6.51 -6.34 3.07
N LEU A 27 -7.05 -5.14 2.81
CA LEU A 27 -6.31 -4.01 2.23
C LEU A 27 -5.04 -3.63 3.01
N GLY A 28 -5.07 -3.74 4.35
CA GLY A 28 -3.93 -3.45 5.24
C GLY A 28 -3.20 -4.67 5.80
N THR A 29 -3.44 -5.88 5.28
CA THR A 29 -2.96 -7.13 5.91
C THR A 29 -1.72 -7.74 5.23
N PHE A 30 -1.22 -7.10 4.18
CA PHE A 30 -0.04 -7.53 3.43
C PHE A 30 0.86 -6.32 3.17
N PRO A 31 2.18 -6.51 2.97
CA PRO A 31 3.16 -5.43 2.91
C PRO A 31 2.89 -4.46 1.75
N LEU A 32 3.46 -3.26 1.80
CA LEU A 32 3.42 -2.29 0.71
C LEU A 32 4.03 -2.90 -0.57
N GLN A 33 3.30 -2.79 -1.68
CA GLN A 33 3.59 -3.43 -2.95
C GLN A 33 4.64 -2.65 -3.76
N MET A 34 5.46 -3.41 -4.50
CA MET A 34 6.45 -2.87 -5.44
C MET A 34 7.45 -1.89 -4.80
N GLN A 35 8.31 -1.35 -5.63
CA GLN A 35 9.19 -0.24 -5.29
C GLN A 35 8.49 1.12 -5.10
N TRP A 36 7.18 1.21 -5.34
CA TRP A 36 6.45 2.49 -5.40
C TRP A 36 5.71 2.79 -4.10
N GLU A 37 4.90 1.86 -3.58
CA GLU A 37 4.12 2.12 -2.38
C GLU A 37 5.00 2.42 -1.16
N PRO A 38 6.06 1.63 -0.85
CA PRO A 38 6.95 1.96 0.27
C PRO A 38 7.64 3.32 0.08
N ASN A 39 7.97 3.68 -1.15
CA ASN A 39 8.63 4.94 -1.46
C ASN A 39 7.69 6.13 -1.24
N TYR A 40 6.48 6.07 -1.80
CA TYR A 40 5.48 7.11 -1.59
C TYR A 40 5.08 7.17 -0.11
N GLY A 41 4.95 6.02 0.55
CA GLY A 41 4.68 5.94 1.97
C GLY A 41 5.78 6.64 2.78
N GLN A 42 7.05 6.42 2.45
CA GLN A 42 8.17 7.09 3.10
C GLN A 42 8.11 8.61 2.92
N VAL A 43 7.78 9.09 1.72
CA VAL A 43 7.56 10.53 1.48
C VAL A 43 6.44 11.07 2.38
N VAL A 44 5.33 10.34 2.55
CA VAL A 44 4.25 10.76 3.47
C VAL A 44 4.74 10.77 4.92
N ARG A 45 5.51 9.76 5.36
CA ARG A 45 6.06 9.71 6.73
C ARG A 45 6.92 10.94 7.01
N GLU A 46 7.79 11.31 6.07
CA GLU A 46 8.64 12.49 6.19
C GLU A 46 7.84 13.81 6.18
N MET A 47 6.78 13.90 5.37
CA MET A 47 5.88 15.06 5.38
C MET A 47 5.12 15.19 6.71
N VAL A 48 4.68 14.07 7.31
CA VAL A 48 3.89 14.05 8.55
C VAL A 48 4.76 14.27 9.79
N TRP A 49 5.86 13.52 9.92
CA TRP A 49 6.66 13.46 11.14
C TRP A 49 8.07 14.05 11.00
N GLY A 50 8.48 14.46 9.80
CA GLY A 50 9.74 15.17 9.59
C GLY A 50 9.63 16.64 10.00
N GLU A 51 9.79 17.55 9.05
CA GLU A 51 9.78 19.00 9.33
C GLU A 51 8.38 19.63 9.26
N GLY A 52 7.35 18.85 8.92
CA GLY A 52 5.97 19.35 8.80
C GLY A 52 5.70 20.17 7.53
N ASP A 53 6.56 20.11 6.51
CA ASP A 53 6.28 20.71 5.19
C ASP A 53 5.28 19.84 4.42
N LEU A 54 4.00 20.22 4.47
CA LEU A 54 2.93 19.51 3.78
C LEU A 54 2.76 19.91 2.32
N ILE A 55 3.58 20.84 1.80
CA ILE A 55 3.48 21.34 0.42
C ILE A 55 4.61 20.77 -0.44
N THR A 56 5.79 20.58 0.12
CA THR A 56 6.93 19.97 -0.58
C THR A 56 7.04 18.48 -0.25
N PRO A 57 6.93 17.59 -1.25
CA PRO A 57 7.29 16.19 -1.06
C PRO A 57 8.79 16.06 -0.76
N THR A 58 9.13 15.52 0.40
CA THR A 58 10.51 15.31 0.87
C THR A 58 10.91 13.85 0.76
N SER A 59 12.19 13.63 0.52
CA SER A 59 12.79 12.30 0.60
C SER A 59 14.24 12.44 1.03
N LYS A 60 14.46 12.42 2.35
CA LYS A 60 15.78 12.41 2.98
C LYS A 60 16.43 11.04 2.87
N VAL A 61 15.61 9.99 2.97
CA VAL A 61 16.10 8.60 2.96
C VAL A 61 15.76 7.90 1.64
N GLY A 62 14.92 8.45 0.76
CA GLY A 62 14.51 7.81 -0.49
C GLY A 62 15.26 8.31 -1.74
N SER A 63 15.16 7.53 -2.82
CA SER A 63 15.83 7.83 -4.08
C SER A 63 14.92 8.57 -5.06
N ASP A 64 15.22 9.84 -5.29
CA ASP A 64 14.89 10.54 -6.53
C ASP A 64 16.19 11.05 -7.17
N GLU A 65 16.89 10.16 -7.90
CA GLU A 65 18.21 10.41 -8.48
C GLU A 65 18.25 11.74 -9.25
N GLY A 66 19.09 12.67 -8.78
CA GLY A 66 19.26 14.00 -9.39
C GLY A 66 18.29 15.09 -8.91
N ALA A 67 17.49 14.85 -7.85
CA ALA A 67 16.74 15.90 -7.16
C ALA A 67 17.67 16.59 -6.14
N ALA A 68 17.28 17.77 -5.65
CA ALA A 68 18.01 18.36 -4.53
C ALA A 68 17.99 17.39 -3.32
N PRO A 69 19.07 17.29 -2.53
CA PRO A 69 19.11 16.45 -1.35
C PRO A 69 17.89 16.69 -0.44
N GLY A 70 17.26 15.62 0.04
CA GLY A 70 16.07 15.71 0.89
C GLY A 70 14.75 15.99 0.16
N THR A 71 14.72 16.04 -1.18
CA THR A 71 13.52 16.36 -1.96
C THR A 71 13.04 15.22 -2.85
N PHE A 72 11.73 15.19 -3.12
CA PHE A 72 11.10 14.25 -4.04
C PHE A 72 10.36 15.01 -5.16
N TRP A 73 10.95 15.08 -6.34
CA TRP A 73 10.41 15.81 -7.50
C TRP A 73 9.84 14.87 -8.58
N SER A 74 9.79 13.57 -8.34
CA SER A 74 9.34 12.63 -9.37
C SER A 74 7.83 12.60 -9.59
N LYS A 75 7.02 13.05 -8.62
CA LYS A 75 5.55 13.06 -8.70
C LYS A 75 4.93 14.32 -8.08
N PRO A 76 3.76 14.76 -8.58
CA PRO A 76 2.92 15.78 -7.96
C PRO A 76 2.40 15.46 -6.55
N ILE A 77 1.79 16.46 -5.92
CA ILE A 77 1.38 16.44 -4.51
C ILE A 77 0.13 15.61 -4.17
N LEU A 78 -0.79 15.35 -5.12
CA LEU A 78 -2.14 14.87 -4.78
C LEU A 78 -2.14 13.54 -4.02
N ILE A 79 -1.30 12.58 -4.43
CA ILE A 79 -1.25 11.27 -3.76
C ILE A 79 -0.84 11.42 -2.28
N PHE A 80 0.07 12.35 -1.98
CA PHE A 80 0.56 12.60 -0.63
C PHE A 80 -0.48 13.33 0.20
N TRP A 81 -1.18 14.34 -0.36
CA TRP A 81 -2.31 14.99 0.31
C TRP A 81 -3.48 14.05 0.58
N LEU A 82 -3.71 13.05 -0.29
CA LEU A 82 -4.72 12.03 -0.05
C LEU A 82 -4.36 11.11 1.12
N ALA A 83 -3.08 10.74 1.27
CA ALA A 83 -2.62 9.84 2.33
C ALA A 83 -2.34 10.53 3.68
N TYR A 84 -1.88 11.78 3.64
CA TYR A 84 -1.54 12.59 4.82
C TYR A 84 -2.55 12.48 5.98
N PRO A 85 -3.86 12.75 5.80
CA PRO A 85 -4.80 12.72 6.92
C PRO A 85 -4.97 11.32 7.52
N PHE A 86 -4.78 10.26 6.74
CA PHE A 86 -4.88 8.87 7.21
C PHE A 86 -3.62 8.44 7.97
N TYR A 87 -2.44 8.87 7.51
CA TYR A 87 -1.20 8.66 8.27
C TYR A 87 -1.23 9.39 9.61
N ALA A 88 -1.70 10.65 9.61
CA ALA A 88 -1.83 11.43 10.83
C ALA A 88 -2.86 10.82 11.82
N ALA A 89 -3.94 10.22 11.32
CA ALA A 89 -5.00 9.65 12.16
C ALA A 89 -4.73 8.21 12.62
N PHE A 90 -4.09 7.37 11.79
CA PHE A 90 -4.01 5.92 11.99
C PHE A 90 -2.57 5.37 12.00
N GLY A 91 -1.55 6.21 11.83
CA GLY A 91 -0.15 5.81 11.73
C GLY A 91 0.28 5.38 10.33
N ASP A 92 1.53 4.98 10.16
CA ASP A 92 2.19 4.62 8.88
C ASP A 92 1.96 3.16 8.45
N GLY A 93 0.82 2.57 8.83
CA GLY A 93 0.44 1.21 8.43
C GLY A 93 0.01 1.11 6.96
N GLU A 94 -0.01 -0.11 6.43
CA GLU A 94 -0.43 -0.37 5.04
C GLU A 94 -1.88 0.01 4.76
N TRP A 95 -2.74 -0.12 5.78
CA TRP A 95 -4.11 0.34 5.74
C TRP A 95 -4.20 1.85 5.48
N SER A 96 -3.42 2.66 6.20
CA SER A 96 -3.42 4.12 6.08
C SER A 96 -3.00 4.59 4.69
N ALA A 97 -2.05 3.89 4.05
CA ALA A 97 -1.60 4.16 2.69
C ALA A 97 -2.67 3.90 1.64
N ARG A 98 -3.35 2.74 1.73
CA ARG A 98 -4.24 2.28 0.67
C ARG A 98 -5.70 2.68 0.86
N LEU A 99 -6.12 2.98 2.09
CA LEU A 99 -7.48 3.43 2.40
C LEU A 99 -7.96 4.60 1.53
N PRO A 100 -7.22 5.73 1.37
CA PRO A 100 -7.65 6.82 0.49
C PRO A 100 -7.83 6.39 -0.96
N ILE A 101 -7.01 5.45 -1.43
CA ILE A 101 -7.07 4.91 -2.79
C ILE A 101 -8.30 4.03 -2.96
N GLY A 102 -8.59 3.15 -2.00
CA GLY A 102 -9.81 2.34 -2.01
C GLY A 102 -11.08 3.19 -2.04
N ILE A 103 -11.12 4.26 -1.24
CA ILE A 103 -12.23 5.23 -1.22
C ILE A 103 -12.38 5.89 -2.59
N LEU A 104 -11.30 6.39 -3.16
CA LEU A 104 -11.32 7.01 -4.49
C LEU A 104 -11.79 6.02 -5.57
N GLY A 105 -11.34 4.77 -5.51
CA GLY A 105 -11.76 3.69 -6.40
C GLY A 105 -13.26 3.41 -6.29
N THR A 106 -13.82 3.39 -5.08
CA THR A 106 -15.28 3.28 -4.92
C THR A 106 -16.02 4.49 -5.49
N LEU A 107 -15.54 5.71 -5.24
CA LEU A 107 -16.17 6.92 -5.77
C LEU A 107 -16.17 6.94 -7.29
N VAL A 108 -15.09 6.51 -7.95
CA VAL A 108 -15.01 6.44 -9.41
C VAL A 108 -16.02 5.42 -9.98
N ILE A 109 -16.28 4.29 -9.31
CA ILE A 109 -17.35 3.36 -9.70
C ILE A 109 -18.74 3.99 -9.56
N LEU A 110 -18.99 4.71 -8.47
CA LEU A 110 -20.28 5.39 -8.25
C LEU A 110 -20.51 6.52 -9.25
N PHE A 111 -19.47 7.30 -9.56
CA PHE A 111 -19.50 8.30 -10.62
C PHE A 111 -19.72 7.66 -11.99
N THR A 112 -19.07 6.53 -12.28
CA THR A 112 -19.28 5.77 -13.52
C THR A 112 -20.73 5.35 -13.67
N TYR A 113 -21.33 4.78 -12.61
CA TYR A 113 -22.76 4.49 -12.58
C TYR A 113 -23.58 5.76 -12.88
N TRP A 114 -23.29 6.85 -12.18
CA TRP A 114 -24.06 8.09 -12.29
C TRP A 114 -23.98 8.71 -13.69
N PHE A 115 -22.79 8.81 -14.27
CA PHE A 115 -22.58 9.34 -15.62
C PHE A 115 -23.32 8.49 -16.64
N MET A 116 -23.14 7.16 -16.61
CA MET A 116 -23.73 6.27 -17.59
C MET A 116 -25.24 6.14 -17.44
N ALA A 117 -25.76 6.22 -16.20
CA ALA A 117 -27.20 6.29 -15.94
C ALA A 117 -27.84 7.53 -16.56
N ARG A 118 -27.15 8.67 -16.50
CA ARG A 118 -27.62 9.94 -17.07
C ARG A 118 -27.37 10.06 -18.57
N LEU A 119 -26.27 9.51 -19.09
CA LEU A 119 -25.97 9.45 -20.52
C LEU A 119 -26.88 8.48 -21.25
N TYR A 120 -27.33 7.42 -20.58
CA TYR A 120 -28.20 6.40 -21.17
C TYR A 120 -29.33 6.03 -20.21
N THR A 121 -29.17 4.94 -19.45
CA THR A 121 -30.19 4.41 -18.55
C THR A 121 -29.54 3.87 -17.26
N PRO A 122 -30.27 3.82 -16.13
CA PRO A 122 -29.74 3.25 -14.89
C PRO A 122 -29.22 1.81 -15.03
N ARG A 123 -29.78 1.03 -15.95
CA ARG A 123 -29.30 -0.32 -16.29
C ARG A 123 -27.88 -0.28 -16.84
N ILE A 124 -27.62 0.58 -17.83
CA ILE A 124 -26.28 0.77 -18.42
C ILE A 124 -25.31 1.29 -17.36
N GLY A 125 -25.76 2.18 -16.47
CA GLY A 125 -24.98 2.61 -15.31
C GLY A 125 -24.50 1.47 -14.43
N LEU A 126 -25.39 0.54 -14.09
CA LEU A 126 -25.04 -0.63 -13.29
C LEU A 126 -24.07 -1.57 -14.05
N LEU A 127 -24.33 -1.82 -15.33
CA LEU A 127 -23.47 -2.66 -16.18
C LEU A 127 -22.05 -2.07 -16.28
N ALA A 128 -21.93 -0.78 -16.54
CA ALA A 128 -20.66 -0.06 -16.64
C ALA A 128 -19.86 -0.13 -15.32
N GLY A 129 -20.53 0.09 -14.18
CA GLY A 129 -19.90 -0.01 -12.87
C GLY A 129 -19.41 -1.42 -12.56
N LEU A 130 -20.22 -2.46 -12.84
CA LEU A 130 -19.85 -3.86 -12.60
C LEU A 130 -18.70 -4.31 -13.51
N VAL A 131 -18.76 -3.99 -14.80
CA VAL A 131 -17.70 -4.32 -15.77
C VAL A 131 -16.40 -3.67 -15.34
N LEU A 132 -16.40 -2.37 -15.04
CA LEU A 132 -15.19 -1.66 -14.61
C LEU A 132 -14.65 -2.19 -13.27
N LEU A 133 -15.50 -2.35 -12.25
CA LEU A 133 -15.09 -2.80 -10.92
C LEU A 133 -14.46 -4.20 -10.93
N THR A 134 -14.96 -5.09 -11.79
CA THR A 134 -14.49 -6.49 -11.86
C THR A 134 -13.39 -6.69 -12.90
N SER A 135 -12.89 -5.62 -13.55
CA SER A 135 -11.67 -5.67 -14.36
C SER A 135 -10.43 -5.64 -13.46
N PRO A 136 -9.48 -6.60 -13.59
CA PRO A 136 -8.23 -6.66 -12.81
C PRO A 136 -7.44 -5.37 -12.79
N CYS A 137 -7.24 -4.71 -13.93
CA CYS A 137 -6.52 -3.44 -13.94
C CYS A 137 -7.16 -2.40 -13.01
N TYR A 138 -8.49 -2.39 -12.90
CA TYR A 138 -9.18 -1.43 -12.05
C TYR A 138 -9.09 -1.79 -10.58
N PHE A 139 -9.50 -3.00 -10.16
CA PHE A 139 -9.51 -3.32 -8.73
C PHE A 139 -8.10 -3.43 -8.15
N LEU A 140 -7.10 -3.87 -8.93
CA LEU A 140 -5.71 -3.92 -8.49
C LEU A 140 -5.15 -2.52 -8.24
N ILE A 141 -5.28 -1.62 -9.23
CA ILE A 141 -4.79 -0.23 -9.09
C ILE A 141 -5.61 0.53 -8.04
N SER A 142 -6.89 0.18 -7.87
CA SER A 142 -7.75 0.75 -6.81
C SER A 142 -7.39 0.29 -5.40
N ARG A 143 -6.46 -0.65 -5.27
CA ARG A 143 -5.93 -1.16 -4.00
C ARG A 143 -4.45 -0.84 -3.80
N ALA A 144 -3.81 -0.23 -4.81
CA ALA A 144 -2.40 0.07 -4.78
C ALA A 144 -2.15 1.55 -4.45
N PHE A 145 -1.31 1.85 -3.46
CA PHE A 145 -0.91 3.21 -3.11
C PHE A 145 0.01 3.81 -4.19
N MET A 146 -0.60 4.19 -5.31
CA MET A 146 0.06 4.68 -6.52
C MET A 146 -0.67 5.89 -7.11
N VAL A 147 0.04 6.69 -7.91
CA VAL A 147 -0.51 7.91 -8.53
C VAL A 147 -1.55 7.60 -9.62
N ASP A 148 -1.60 6.36 -10.08
CA ASP A 148 -2.37 5.92 -11.23
C ASP A 148 -3.88 6.01 -11.00
N LEU A 149 -4.41 5.64 -9.83
CA LEU A 149 -5.83 5.83 -9.56
C LEU A 149 -6.22 7.30 -9.37
N PRO A 150 -5.51 8.12 -8.56
CA PRO A 150 -5.75 9.57 -8.50
C PRO A 150 -5.75 10.23 -9.87
N PHE A 151 -4.81 9.83 -10.74
CA PHE A 151 -4.72 10.29 -12.11
C PHE A 151 -5.93 9.85 -12.96
N VAL A 152 -6.09 8.55 -13.18
CA VAL A 152 -7.08 7.99 -14.12
C VAL A 152 -8.50 8.21 -13.60
N GLY A 153 -8.72 8.09 -12.30
CA GLY A 153 -10.01 8.33 -11.67
C GLY A 153 -10.49 9.76 -11.86
N ALA A 154 -9.64 10.75 -11.56
CA ALA A 154 -9.99 12.16 -11.78
C ALA A 154 -10.14 12.49 -13.28
N MET A 155 -9.28 11.93 -14.14
CA MET A 155 -9.39 12.09 -15.60
C MET A 155 -10.72 11.54 -16.12
N TRP A 156 -11.12 10.35 -15.67
CA TRP A 156 -12.37 9.71 -16.06
C TRP A 156 -13.60 10.49 -15.57
N VAL A 157 -13.57 10.97 -14.33
CA VAL A 157 -14.61 11.84 -13.79
C VAL A 157 -14.72 13.14 -14.57
N ALA A 158 -13.59 13.74 -14.98
CA ALA A 158 -13.59 14.90 -15.87
C ALA A 158 -14.30 14.59 -17.19
N ILE A 159 -13.92 13.50 -17.87
CA ILE A 159 -14.54 13.08 -19.13
C ILE A 159 -16.06 12.87 -18.96
N GLY A 160 -16.50 12.25 -17.87
CA GLY A 160 -17.92 12.08 -17.57
C GLY A 160 -18.67 13.42 -17.50
N PHE A 161 -18.07 14.43 -16.87
CA PHE A 161 -18.62 15.78 -16.85
C PHE A 161 -18.59 16.47 -18.22
N LEU A 162 -17.55 16.28 -19.04
CA LEU A 162 -17.55 16.78 -20.42
C LEU A 162 -18.74 16.22 -21.22
N LEU A 163 -18.95 14.91 -21.16
CA LEU A 163 -20.03 14.23 -21.89
C LEU A 163 -21.42 14.65 -21.39
N LEU A 164 -21.61 14.83 -20.07
CA LEU A 164 -22.86 15.38 -19.54
C LEU A 164 -23.05 16.86 -19.88
N GLY A 165 -21.97 17.65 -19.96
CA GLY A 165 -22.00 19.03 -20.39
C GLY A 165 -22.53 19.17 -21.81
N GLU A 166 -22.11 18.26 -22.70
CA GLU A 166 -22.61 18.18 -24.08
C GLU A 166 -24.06 17.66 -24.12
N LYS A 167 -24.37 16.55 -23.43
CA LYS A 167 -25.71 15.96 -23.46
C LYS A 167 -26.79 16.87 -22.86
N GLU A 168 -26.51 17.51 -21.73
CA GLU A 168 -27.50 18.30 -20.98
C GLU A 168 -27.39 19.79 -21.25
N ASN A 169 -26.42 20.22 -22.06
CA ASN A 169 -26.14 21.62 -22.35
C ASN A 169 -25.97 22.49 -21.08
N ARG A 170 -25.33 21.92 -20.03
CA ARG A 170 -25.15 22.57 -18.73
C ARG A 170 -23.72 23.06 -18.55
N ARG A 171 -23.56 24.38 -18.44
CA ARG A 171 -22.29 25.08 -18.19
C ARG A 171 -21.50 24.51 -17.01
N LEU A 172 -22.18 24.19 -15.90
CA LEU A 172 -21.55 23.68 -14.69
C LEU A 172 -20.72 22.42 -14.95
N PHE A 173 -21.15 21.55 -15.87
CA PHE A 173 -20.40 20.32 -16.12
C PHE A 173 -19.12 20.57 -16.92
N TYR A 174 -19.07 21.56 -17.81
CA TYR A 174 -17.79 21.98 -18.37
C TYR A 174 -16.87 22.54 -17.29
N ASP A 175 -17.40 23.35 -16.37
CA ASP A 175 -16.60 23.91 -15.26
C ASP A 175 -16.00 22.78 -14.39
N LEU A 176 -16.81 21.76 -14.05
CA LEU A 176 -16.36 20.59 -13.32
C LEU A 176 -15.38 19.73 -14.12
N PHE A 177 -15.53 19.61 -15.44
CA PHE A 177 -14.52 18.98 -16.30
C PHE A 177 -13.15 19.64 -16.09
N TYR A 178 -13.05 20.97 -16.14
CA TYR A 178 -11.77 21.66 -15.93
C TYR A 178 -11.22 21.51 -14.50
N VAL A 179 -12.09 21.50 -13.48
CA VAL A 179 -11.67 21.23 -12.09
C VAL A 179 -11.02 19.85 -11.99
N PHE A 180 -11.69 18.80 -12.47
CA PHE A 180 -11.17 17.43 -12.37
C PHE A 180 -9.97 17.18 -13.29
N MET A 181 -9.84 17.89 -14.43
CA MET A 181 -8.61 17.91 -15.21
C MET A 181 -7.43 18.51 -14.41
N GLY A 182 -7.69 19.55 -13.62
CA GLY A 182 -6.70 20.15 -12.72
C GLY A 182 -6.27 19.19 -11.61
N VAL A 183 -7.24 18.55 -10.95
CA VAL A 183 -7.00 17.50 -9.93
C VAL A 183 -6.20 16.34 -10.53
N SER A 184 -6.57 15.87 -11.72
CA SER A 184 -5.84 14.79 -12.41
C SER A 184 -4.40 15.19 -12.74
N SER A 185 -4.15 16.46 -13.06
CA SER A 185 -2.80 16.98 -13.30
C SER A 185 -1.96 16.98 -12.01
N LEU A 186 -2.56 17.38 -10.88
CA LEU A 186 -1.95 17.26 -9.55
C LEU A 186 -1.66 15.81 -9.12
N ALA A 187 -2.06 14.79 -9.89
CA ALA A 187 -1.65 13.39 -9.68
C ALA A 187 -0.46 12.98 -10.56
N LYS A 188 -0.47 13.34 -11.86
CA LYS A 188 0.50 12.80 -12.85
C LYS A 188 0.95 13.81 -13.91
N GLY A 189 1.08 15.07 -13.53
CA GLY A 189 1.68 16.12 -14.36
C GLY A 189 0.79 16.50 -15.54
N LEU A 190 1.41 16.76 -16.70
CA LEU A 190 0.68 17.20 -17.90
C LEU A 190 0.04 16.03 -18.69
N THR A 191 0.31 14.79 -18.29
CA THR A 191 -0.19 13.57 -18.95
C THR A 191 -1.72 13.58 -19.19
N PRO A 192 -2.59 13.90 -18.21
CA PRO A 192 -4.04 13.92 -18.43
C PRO A 192 -4.43 14.91 -19.53
N LEU A 193 -3.83 16.09 -19.55
CA LEU A 193 -4.12 17.13 -20.53
C LEU A 193 -3.78 16.65 -21.95
N ILE A 194 -2.66 15.96 -22.11
CA ILE A 194 -2.25 15.37 -23.39
C ILE A 194 -3.25 14.29 -23.83
N LEU A 195 -3.55 13.32 -22.97
CA LEU A 195 -4.43 12.19 -23.33
C LEU A 195 -5.85 12.64 -23.68
N VAL A 196 -6.43 13.51 -22.85
CA VAL A 196 -7.79 14.02 -23.07
C VAL A 196 -7.81 15.00 -24.24
N GLY A 197 -6.81 15.87 -24.36
CA GLY A 197 -6.69 16.82 -25.48
C GLY A 197 -6.60 16.11 -26.83
N VAL A 198 -5.72 15.11 -26.95
CA VAL A 198 -5.60 14.30 -28.17
C VAL A 198 -6.90 13.54 -28.47
N THR A 199 -7.57 13.01 -27.45
CA THR A 199 -8.88 12.35 -27.62
C THR A 199 -9.94 13.32 -28.15
N ILE A 200 -10.04 14.52 -27.60
CA ILE A 200 -11.01 15.55 -28.03
C ILE A 200 -10.71 16.00 -29.46
N LEU A 201 -9.44 16.24 -29.80
CA LEU A 201 -9.04 16.66 -31.15
C LEU A 201 -9.34 15.57 -32.18
N ALA A 202 -9.00 14.31 -31.87
CA ALA A 202 -9.33 13.18 -32.73
C ALA A 202 -10.85 13.01 -32.87
N TYR A 203 -11.62 13.21 -31.79
CA TYR A 203 -13.08 13.18 -31.85
C TYR A 203 -13.62 14.30 -32.76
N CYS A 204 -13.13 15.53 -32.63
CA CYS A 204 -13.53 16.66 -33.48
C CYS A 204 -13.21 16.38 -34.95
N LEU A 205 -12.05 15.78 -35.24
CA LEU A 205 -11.63 15.41 -36.59
C LEU A 205 -12.54 14.33 -37.19
N ILE A 206 -12.85 13.27 -36.45
CA ILE A 206 -13.66 12.14 -36.94
C ILE A 206 -15.14 12.52 -37.06
N SER A 207 -15.67 13.27 -36.08
CA SER A 207 -17.07 13.72 -36.05
C SER A 207 -17.35 14.96 -36.89
N MET A 208 -16.28 15.64 -37.32
CA MET A 208 -16.28 16.97 -37.96
C MET A 208 -16.99 18.05 -37.11
N ASP A 209 -17.05 17.88 -35.79
CA ASP A 209 -17.70 18.82 -34.86
C ASP A 209 -16.69 19.70 -34.12
N TRP A 210 -16.05 20.61 -34.86
CA TRP A 210 -15.15 21.61 -34.29
C TRP A 210 -15.85 22.63 -33.38
N ALA A 211 -17.18 22.73 -33.45
CA ALA A 211 -17.95 23.61 -32.58
C ALA A 211 -17.91 23.15 -31.11
N LEU A 212 -17.59 21.88 -30.84
CA LEU A 212 -17.32 21.35 -29.49
C LEU A 212 -16.33 22.24 -28.74
N LEU A 213 -15.22 22.64 -29.37
CA LEU A 213 -14.19 23.48 -28.74
C LEU A 213 -14.75 24.83 -28.28
N LYS A 214 -15.70 25.41 -29.03
CA LYS A 214 -16.38 26.64 -28.62
C LYS A 214 -17.34 26.38 -27.45
N ARG A 215 -18.12 25.30 -27.50
CA ARG A 215 -19.07 24.91 -26.43
C ARG A 215 -18.39 24.61 -25.11
N MET A 216 -17.17 24.06 -25.17
CA MET A 216 -16.29 23.83 -24.03
C MET A 216 -15.80 25.11 -23.34
N ARG A 217 -15.89 26.29 -23.98
CA ARG A 217 -15.48 27.59 -23.41
C ARG A 217 -14.02 27.60 -22.92
N LEU A 218 -13.10 27.19 -23.81
CA LEU A 218 -11.69 26.94 -23.50
C LEU A 218 -10.99 28.03 -22.68
N VAL A 219 -11.26 29.32 -22.93
CA VAL A 219 -10.62 30.42 -22.17
C VAL A 219 -11.00 30.36 -20.69
N ARG A 220 -12.31 30.33 -20.40
CA ARG A 220 -12.80 30.25 -19.02
C ARG A 220 -12.40 28.93 -18.37
N GLY A 221 -12.49 27.85 -19.13
CA GLY A 221 -12.08 26.53 -18.68
C GLY A 221 -10.60 26.47 -18.31
N GLY A 222 -9.74 27.06 -19.15
CA GLY A 222 -8.31 27.19 -18.91
C GLY A 222 -8.03 27.95 -17.61
N ILE A 223 -8.76 29.04 -17.33
CA ILE A 223 -8.64 29.76 -16.05
C ILE A 223 -9.00 28.85 -14.87
N ILE A 224 -10.11 28.11 -14.92
CA ILE A 224 -10.52 27.18 -13.86
C ILE A 224 -9.46 26.08 -13.66
N TYR A 225 -8.98 25.50 -14.75
CA TYR A 225 -7.93 24.49 -14.73
C TYR A 225 -6.66 25.03 -14.06
N LEU A 226 -6.20 26.23 -14.44
CA LEU A 226 -5.01 26.85 -13.87
C LEU A 226 -5.20 27.13 -12.38
N ILE A 227 -6.34 27.66 -11.95
CA ILE A 227 -6.63 27.90 -10.53
C ILE A 227 -6.48 26.63 -9.68
N VAL A 228 -6.84 25.47 -10.22
CA VAL A 228 -6.73 24.19 -9.51
C VAL A 228 -5.33 23.60 -9.60
N ALA A 229 -4.76 23.53 -10.81
CA ALA A 229 -3.51 22.82 -11.05
C ALA A 229 -2.27 23.66 -10.70
N SER A 230 -2.24 24.93 -11.11
CA SER A 230 -1.01 25.73 -11.08
C SER A 230 -0.49 26.11 -9.70
N PRO A 231 -1.29 26.30 -8.62
CA PRO A 231 -0.76 26.80 -7.35
C PRO A 231 0.41 26.00 -6.80
N TRP A 232 0.32 24.67 -6.82
CA TRP A 232 1.39 23.81 -6.33
C TRP A 232 2.64 23.85 -7.24
N TYR A 233 2.46 23.80 -8.56
CA TYR A 233 3.58 23.89 -9.50
C TYR A 233 4.28 25.25 -9.45
N VAL A 234 3.52 26.33 -9.30
CA VAL A 234 4.04 27.70 -9.14
C VAL A 234 4.84 27.80 -7.84
N TYR A 235 4.32 27.26 -6.73
CA TYR A 235 5.05 27.22 -5.46
C TYR A 235 6.37 26.45 -5.58
N MET A 236 6.34 25.22 -6.13
CA MET A 236 7.56 24.41 -6.29
C MET A 236 8.58 25.09 -7.22
N THR A 237 8.11 25.73 -8.30
CA THR A 237 8.96 26.49 -9.21
C THR A 237 9.56 27.73 -8.55
N ALA A 238 8.78 28.44 -7.74
CA ALA A 238 9.27 29.61 -7.00
C ALA A 238 10.30 29.21 -5.93
N LYS A 239 10.10 28.07 -5.25
CA LYS A 239 10.99 27.56 -4.19
C LYS A 239 12.29 26.97 -4.74
N TYR A 240 12.23 26.19 -5.82
CA TYR A 240 13.37 25.39 -6.33
C TYR A 240 13.91 25.81 -7.69
N GLY A 241 13.25 26.75 -8.38
CA GLY A 241 13.73 27.34 -9.62
C GLY A 241 13.87 26.37 -10.80
N ALA A 242 14.79 26.70 -11.70
CA ALA A 242 15.04 25.96 -12.95
C ALA A 242 15.40 24.48 -12.77
N PRO A 243 16.17 24.05 -11.73
CA PRO A 243 16.44 22.63 -11.49
C PRO A 243 15.18 21.78 -11.34
N TYR A 244 14.20 22.24 -10.55
CA TYR A 244 12.91 21.56 -10.41
C TYR A 244 12.16 21.51 -11.73
N VAL A 245 12.09 22.64 -12.45
CA VAL A 245 11.36 22.71 -13.73
C VAL A 245 11.95 21.73 -14.75
N LYS A 246 13.28 21.71 -14.92
CA LYS A 246 13.95 20.77 -15.81
C LYS A 246 13.65 19.33 -15.38
N LYS A 247 13.87 18.98 -14.11
CA LYS A 247 13.70 17.61 -13.67
C LYS A 247 12.25 17.13 -13.76
N PHE A 248 11.31 17.92 -13.24
CA PHE A 248 9.88 17.57 -13.21
C PHE A 248 9.26 17.55 -14.62
N PHE A 249 9.41 18.63 -15.40
CA PHE A 249 8.72 18.78 -16.67
C PHE A 249 9.51 18.22 -17.86
N TRP A 250 10.84 18.32 -17.87
CA TRP A 250 11.65 17.81 -18.99
C TRP A 250 12.06 16.36 -18.76
N ASP A 251 12.85 16.07 -17.73
CA ASP A 251 13.47 14.74 -17.57
C ASP A 251 12.39 13.66 -17.36
N HIS A 252 11.42 13.90 -16.47
CA HIS A 252 10.39 12.90 -16.16
C HIS A 252 9.28 12.72 -17.20
N HIS A 253 9.14 13.63 -18.16
CA HIS A 253 8.14 13.54 -19.24
C HIS A 253 8.80 13.33 -20.60
N VAL A 254 9.70 14.22 -21.02
CA VAL A 254 10.33 14.18 -22.35
C VAL A 254 11.41 13.11 -22.43
N GLU A 255 12.47 13.19 -21.61
CA GLU A 255 13.57 12.22 -21.65
C GLU A 255 13.09 10.80 -21.35
N ARG A 256 12.16 10.67 -20.40
CA ARG A 256 11.49 9.40 -20.11
C ARG A 256 10.65 8.90 -21.29
N SER A 257 9.90 9.75 -21.99
CA SER A 257 9.16 9.31 -23.19
C SER A 257 10.08 8.89 -24.33
N LEU A 258 11.27 9.49 -24.44
CA LEU A 258 12.31 9.10 -25.41
C LEU A 258 13.03 7.81 -25.01
N GLY A 259 12.94 7.39 -23.75
CA GLY A 259 13.55 6.16 -23.23
C GLY A 259 14.99 6.36 -22.73
N ASN A 260 15.39 7.60 -22.48
CA ASN A 260 16.73 7.95 -21.98
C ASN A 260 16.85 7.77 -20.45
N ILE A 261 15.73 7.54 -19.75
CA ILE A 261 15.66 7.39 -18.29
C ILE A 261 14.75 6.21 -17.94
N ASP A 262 15.19 5.36 -17.00
CA ASP A 262 14.44 4.23 -16.43
C ASP A 262 13.74 3.37 -17.48
N LYS A 263 14.49 2.62 -18.31
CA LYS A 263 13.93 1.82 -19.40
C LYS A 263 13.80 0.33 -19.04
N PRO A 264 12.59 -0.16 -18.69
CA PRO A 264 12.25 -1.56 -18.93
C PRO A 264 12.26 -1.83 -20.44
N ASN A 265 12.93 -2.91 -20.89
CA ASN A 265 12.87 -3.37 -22.29
C ASN A 265 11.57 -4.16 -22.55
N ASP A 266 10.41 -3.54 -22.31
CA ASP A 266 9.10 -4.14 -22.51
C ASP A 266 8.58 -3.96 -23.94
N SER A 267 8.08 -5.05 -24.53
CA SER A 267 7.64 -5.10 -25.92
C SER A 267 6.17 -4.67 -26.09
N PHE A 268 5.79 -4.34 -27.32
CA PHE A 268 4.37 -4.10 -27.66
C PHE A 268 3.48 -5.31 -27.32
N GLN A 269 3.98 -6.53 -27.56
CA GLN A 269 3.26 -7.77 -27.26
C GLN A 269 2.94 -7.89 -25.77
N MET A 270 3.88 -7.53 -24.91
CA MET A 270 3.66 -7.48 -23.46
C MET A 270 2.51 -6.54 -23.12
N PHE A 271 2.48 -5.34 -23.68
CA PHE A 271 1.42 -4.35 -23.42
C PHE A 271 0.02 -4.84 -23.84
N VAL A 272 -0.09 -5.53 -24.99
CA VAL A 272 -1.33 -6.18 -25.45
C VAL A 272 -1.76 -7.28 -24.48
N LEU A 273 -0.82 -8.11 -24.02
CA LEU A 273 -1.09 -9.17 -23.05
C LEU A 273 -1.60 -8.60 -21.73
N TYR A 274 -0.95 -7.57 -21.19
CA TYR A 274 -1.36 -6.88 -19.96
C TYR A 274 -2.73 -6.24 -20.05
N PHE A 275 -3.02 -5.56 -21.16
CA PHE A 275 -4.34 -5.03 -21.43
C PHE A 275 -5.39 -6.15 -21.43
N SER A 276 -5.09 -7.24 -22.14
CA SER A 276 -5.99 -8.38 -22.30
C SER A 276 -6.36 -8.94 -20.94
N ILE A 277 -5.35 -9.31 -20.15
CA ILE A 277 -5.48 -9.79 -18.77
C ILE A 277 -6.21 -8.79 -17.86
N GLY A 278 -5.86 -7.52 -17.98
CA GLY A 278 -6.38 -6.42 -17.19
C GLY A 278 -7.88 -6.14 -17.35
N VAL A 279 -8.43 -6.54 -18.50
CA VAL A 279 -9.84 -6.38 -18.87
C VAL A 279 -10.59 -7.71 -18.82
N LEU A 280 -9.90 -8.85 -18.69
CA LEU A 280 -10.57 -10.12 -18.48
C LEU A 280 -11.49 -10.02 -17.26
N PRO A 281 -12.66 -10.64 -17.32
CA PRO A 281 -13.12 -11.52 -18.39
C PRO A 281 -13.90 -10.81 -19.52
N TRP A 282 -14.11 -9.50 -19.38
CA TRP A 282 -14.92 -8.66 -20.27
C TRP A 282 -14.30 -8.48 -21.67
N LEU A 283 -13.01 -8.75 -21.81
CA LEU A 283 -12.30 -8.78 -23.10
C LEU A 283 -13.01 -9.67 -24.13
N THR A 284 -13.67 -10.75 -23.68
CA THR A 284 -14.42 -11.67 -24.55
C THR A 284 -15.54 -11.00 -25.35
N PHE A 285 -16.05 -9.85 -24.89
CA PHE A 285 -17.08 -9.06 -25.56
C PHE A 285 -16.52 -7.85 -26.32
N LEU A 286 -15.23 -7.53 -26.20
CA LEU A 286 -14.64 -6.33 -26.76
C LEU A 286 -14.68 -6.31 -28.31
N PRO A 287 -14.24 -7.35 -29.05
CA PRO A 287 -14.25 -7.31 -30.52
C PRO A 287 -15.64 -7.06 -31.11
N GLN A 288 -16.67 -7.68 -30.52
CA GLN A 288 -18.06 -7.56 -30.94
C GLN A 288 -18.63 -6.21 -30.54
N ALA A 289 -18.31 -5.72 -29.34
CA ALA A 289 -18.69 -4.38 -28.91
C ALA A 289 -18.14 -3.32 -29.85
N LEU A 290 -16.85 -3.41 -30.23
CA LEU A 290 -16.23 -2.54 -31.23
C LEU A 290 -16.95 -2.65 -32.58
N ALA A 291 -17.19 -3.86 -33.08
CA ALA A 291 -17.88 -4.07 -34.35
C ALA A 291 -19.30 -3.48 -34.36
N THR A 292 -20.03 -3.48 -33.25
CA THR A 292 -21.39 -2.89 -33.20
C THR A 292 -21.41 -1.37 -33.10
N ILE A 293 -20.33 -0.75 -32.62
CA ILE A 293 -20.23 0.71 -32.48
C ILE A 293 -19.61 1.34 -33.72
N VAL A 294 -18.64 0.67 -34.35
CA VAL A 294 -18.01 1.11 -35.61
C VAL A 294 -19.09 1.23 -36.69
N PRO A 295 -19.22 2.40 -37.35
CA PRO A 295 -20.17 2.59 -38.44
C PRO A 295 -19.63 1.92 -39.71
N TRP A 296 -19.92 0.63 -39.89
CA TRP A 296 -19.58 -0.09 -41.14
C TRP A 296 -20.39 0.40 -42.36
N ARG A 297 -21.49 1.15 -42.12
CA ARG A 297 -22.33 1.80 -43.14
C ARG A 297 -22.73 3.19 -42.64
N GLY A 298 -22.48 4.23 -43.45
CA GLY A 298 -22.73 5.65 -43.11
C GLY A 298 -21.46 6.43 -42.71
N ARG A 299 -21.53 7.76 -42.61
CA ARG A 299 -20.39 8.57 -42.13
C ARG A 299 -20.34 8.49 -40.60
N ALA A 300 -19.15 8.42 -40.00
CA ALA A 300 -19.01 8.52 -38.54
C ALA A 300 -19.64 9.81 -37.96
N ALA A 301 -19.69 10.88 -38.78
CA ALA A 301 -20.40 12.12 -38.50
C ALA A 301 -21.92 11.96 -38.26
N ASP A 302 -22.54 10.88 -38.74
CA ASP A 302 -23.97 10.60 -38.53
C ASP A 302 -24.24 9.98 -37.12
N ARG A 303 -23.18 9.54 -36.41
CA ARG A 303 -23.22 8.95 -35.07
C ARG A 303 -22.52 9.81 -34.01
N ARG A 304 -22.68 11.14 -34.06
CA ARG A 304 -22.19 12.07 -33.02
C ARG A 304 -22.79 11.69 -31.66
N GLY A 305 -22.00 11.07 -30.79
CA GLY A 305 -22.46 10.64 -29.47
C GLY A 305 -21.32 10.16 -28.56
N PRO A 306 -21.61 9.84 -27.29
CA PRO A 306 -20.61 9.38 -26.33
C PRO A 306 -19.93 8.06 -26.76
N GLU A 307 -20.60 7.21 -27.54
CA GLU A 307 -20.03 5.96 -28.07
C GLU A 307 -18.81 6.19 -28.96
N LEU A 308 -18.91 7.18 -29.86
CA LEU A 308 -17.78 7.57 -30.72
C LEU A 308 -16.65 8.13 -29.87
N PHE A 309 -16.96 8.95 -28.86
CA PHE A 309 -15.96 9.47 -27.93
C PHE A 309 -15.26 8.34 -27.16
N PHE A 310 -16.00 7.32 -26.72
CA PHE A 310 -15.40 6.19 -26.02
C PHE A 310 -14.47 5.39 -26.92
N LEU A 311 -14.88 5.16 -28.17
CA LEU A 311 -14.06 4.49 -29.18
C LEU A 311 -12.78 5.28 -29.48
N THR A 312 -12.90 6.59 -29.71
CA THR A 312 -11.76 7.47 -29.95
C THR A 312 -10.83 7.49 -28.76
N GLY A 313 -11.35 7.64 -27.54
CA GLY A 313 -10.53 7.65 -26.32
C GLY A 313 -9.77 6.36 -26.11
N PHE A 314 -10.42 5.20 -26.30
CA PHE A 314 -9.74 3.90 -26.25
C PHE A 314 -8.56 3.84 -27.23
N PHE A 315 -8.79 4.11 -28.52
CA PHE A 315 -7.73 3.99 -29.51
C PHE A 315 -6.62 5.02 -29.33
N MET A 316 -6.94 6.29 -29.06
CA MET A 316 -5.93 7.33 -28.89
C MET A 316 -5.01 7.05 -27.69
N ILE A 317 -5.58 6.64 -26.56
CA ILE A 317 -4.81 6.35 -25.35
C ILE A 317 -4.01 5.06 -25.52
N PHE A 318 -4.64 4.01 -26.06
CA PHE A 318 -3.95 2.75 -26.32
C PHE A 318 -2.75 2.98 -27.27
N SER A 319 -2.94 3.70 -28.37
CA SER A 319 -1.88 4.02 -29.32
C SER A 319 -0.80 4.91 -28.70
N PHE A 320 -1.16 5.93 -27.94
CA PHE A 320 -0.20 6.80 -27.27
C PHE A 320 0.80 6.02 -26.42
N PHE A 321 0.30 5.19 -25.49
CA PHE A 321 1.18 4.40 -24.63
C PHE A 321 1.86 3.23 -25.35
N SER A 322 1.32 2.76 -26.48
CA SER A 322 1.99 1.78 -27.33
C SER A 322 3.22 2.37 -28.04
N ILE A 323 3.18 3.67 -28.37
CA ILE A 323 4.24 4.35 -29.13
C ILE A 323 5.40 4.81 -28.24
N ILE A 324 5.15 5.27 -27.01
CA ILE A 324 6.23 5.80 -26.15
C ILE A 324 7.29 4.74 -25.80
N SER A 325 8.56 5.16 -25.67
CA SER A 325 9.69 4.23 -25.47
C SER A 325 9.65 3.54 -24.10
N THR A 326 9.46 4.28 -23.01
CA THR A 326 9.36 3.71 -21.66
C THR A 326 7.95 3.22 -21.41
N LYS A 327 7.82 1.90 -21.25
CA LYS A 327 6.54 1.24 -20.99
C LYS A 327 6.55 0.62 -19.60
N PHE A 328 5.61 1.05 -18.77
CA PHE A 328 5.18 0.30 -17.60
C PHE A 328 3.79 -0.27 -17.84
N VAL A 329 3.53 -1.44 -17.29
CA VAL A 329 2.29 -2.20 -17.54
C VAL A 329 1.02 -1.46 -17.14
N HIS A 330 1.09 -0.65 -16.08
CA HIS A 330 -0.01 0.18 -15.60
C HIS A 330 -0.29 1.41 -16.47
N TYR A 331 0.54 1.70 -17.47
CA TYR A 331 0.29 2.80 -18.40
C TYR A 331 -0.90 2.53 -19.32
N ILE A 332 -1.36 1.28 -19.49
CA ILE A 332 -2.57 1.03 -20.26
C ILE A 332 -3.86 1.32 -19.48
N PHE A 333 -3.77 1.45 -18.15
CA PHE A 333 -4.93 1.65 -17.29
C PHE A 333 -5.89 2.78 -17.74
N PRO A 334 -5.42 3.95 -18.23
CA PRO A 334 -6.31 5.02 -18.68
C PRO A 334 -7.22 4.63 -19.85
N ALA A 335 -6.94 3.55 -20.58
CA ALA A 335 -7.80 3.01 -21.64
C ALA A 335 -8.93 2.11 -21.12
N VAL A 336 -8.81 1.56 -19.91
CA VAL A 336 -9.73 0.56 -19.34
C VAL A 336 -11.15 1.11 -19.12
N PRO A 337 -11.36 2.33 -18.58
CA PRO A 337 -12.72 2.87 -18.41
C PRO A 337 -13.50 2.94 -19.74
N PHE A 338 -12.85 3.35 -20.83
CA PHE A 338 -13.47 3.43 -22.16
C PHE A 338 -13.96 2.08 -22.66
N VAL A 339 -13.13 1.05 -22.48
CA VAL A 339 -13.44 -0.33 -22.84
C VAL A 339 -14.61 -0.86 -22.02
N ALA A 340 -14.61 -0.60 -20.71
CA ALA A 340 -15.71 -0.99 -19.84
C ALA A 340 -17.04 -0.37 -20.29
N MET A 341 -17.04 0.89 -20.75
CA MET A 341 -18.27 1.55 -21.24
C MET A 341 -18.76 0.92 -22.55
N VAL A 342 -17.86 0.70 -23.49
CA VAL A 342 -18.16 0.06 -24.78
C VAL A 342 -18.74 -1.35 -24.57
N VAL A 343 -18.14 -2.13 -23.68
CA VAL A 343 -18.62 -3.47 -23.34
C VAL A 343 -19.97 -3.41 -22.62
N ALA A 344 -20.17 -2.49 -21.69
CA ALA A 344 -21.45 -2.34 -20.98
C ALA A 344 -22.61 -1.99 -21.93
N LEU A 345 -22.40 -1.10 -22.89
CA LEU A 345 -23.37 -0.77 -23.93
C LEU A 345 -23.70 -1.97 -24.81
N TYR A 346 -22.70 -2.78 -25.15
CA TYR A 346 -22.91 -3.99 -25.94
C TYR A 346 -23.73 -5.05 -25.16
N ILE A 347 -23.40 -5.27 -23.88
CA ILE A 347 -24.14 -6.19 -23.00
C ILE A 347 -25.59 -5.74 -22.85
N ASP A 348 -25.83 -4.44 -22.73
CA ASP A 348 -27.17 -3.86 -22.67
C ASP A 348 -28.00 -4.21 -23.92
N ARG A 349 -27.39 -4.08 -25.11
CA ARG A 349 -28.00 -4.48 -26.39
C ARG A 349 -28.33 -5.96 -26.44
N LEU A 350 -27.48 -6.84 -25.91
CA LEU A 350 -27.76 -8.29 -25.84
C LEU A 350 -29.04 -8.63 -25.05
N PHE A 351 -29.47 -7.75 -24.14
CA PHE A 351 -30.70 -7.96 -23.39
C PHE A 351 -31.98 -7.57 -24.17
N SER A 352 -31.86 -6.77 -25.23
CA SER A 352 -32.97 -6.33 -26.08
C SER A 352 -33.42 -7.42 -27.08
N GLU A 353 -34.69 -7.38 -27.53
CA GLU A 353 -35.21 -8.37 -28.49
C GLU A 353 -34.58 -8.25 -29.87
N ASP A 354 -34.35 -7.02 -30.34
CA ASP A 354 -33.69 -6.74 -31.62
C ASP A 354 -32.20 -7.14 -31.60
N GLY A 355 -31.50 -6.87 -30.49
CA GLY A 355 -30.10 -7.28 -30.31
C GLY A 355 -29.90 -8.80 -30.32
N ARG A 356 -30.90 -9.59 -29.88
CA ARG A 356 -30.86 -11.07 -29.99
C ARG A 356 -31.00 -11.57 -31.43
N ARG A 357 -31.58 -10.79 -32.34
CA ARG A 357 -31.77 -11.14 -33.74
C ARG A 357 -30.61 -10.64 -34.62
N GLU A 358 -30.04 -9.47 -34.32
CA GLU A 358 -28.93 -8.88 -35.07
C GLU A 358 -27.55 -9.46 -34.71
N ILE A 359 -27.35 -9.90 -33.46
CA ILE A 359 -26.08 -10.46 -33.01
C ILE A 359 -26.08 -11.96 -33.30
N GLY A 360 -25.57 -12.32 -34.47
CA GLY A 360 -25.46 -13.71 -34.92
C GLY A 360 -24.51 -14.55 -34.06
N ARG A 361 -24.67 -15.88 -34.13
CA ARG A 361 -23.80 -16.96 -33.58
C ARG A 361 -22.31 -16.64 -33.56
N PHE A 362 -21.85 -15.92 -34.59
CA PHE A 362 -20.47 -15.51 -34.78
C PHE A 362 -19.91 -14.66 -33.63
N ALA A 363 -20.73 -13.84 -32.96
CA ALA A 363 -20.30 -13.04 -31.83
C ALA A 363 -19.82 -13.90 -30.65
N PHE A 364 -20.57 -14.94 -30.29
CA PHE A 364 -20.16 -15.85 -29.21
C PHE A 364 -19.02 -16.78 -29.63
N LEU A 365 -18.92 -17.13 -30.93
CA LEU A 365 -17.74 -17.84 -31.45
C LEU A 365 -16.47 -16.99 -31.35
N ILE A 366 -16.54 -15.69 -31.66
CA ILE A 366 -15.41 -14.78 -31.45
C ILE A 366 -15.08 -14.67 -29.95
N ALA A 367 -16.09 -14.64 -29.08
CA ALA A 367 -15.87 -14.57 -27.63
C ALA A 367 -15.15 -15.83 -27.12
N LEU A 368 -15.58 -17.01 -27.59
CA LEU A 368 -14.93 -18.30 -27.30
C LEU A 368 -13.53 -18.38 -27.92
N LEU A 369 -13.32 -17.82 -29.11
CA LEU A 369 -12.01 -17.79 -29.77
C LEU A 369 -11.04 -16.87 -29.04
N VAL A 370 -11.48 -15.68 -28.61
CA VAL A 370 -10.67 -14.79 -27.76
C VAL A 370 -10.32 -15.49 -26.46
N LEU A 371 -11.31 -16.14 -25.82
CA LEU A 371 -11.05 -16.91 -24.60
C LEU A 371 -10.06 -18.05 -24.85
N GLY A 372 -10.17 -18.77 -25.96
CA GLY A 372 -9.28 -19.86 -26.35
C GLY A 372 -7.87 -19.41 -26.71
N ILE A 373 -7.70 -18.21 -27.28
CA ILE A 373 -6.38 -17.60 -27.55
C ILE A 373 -5.70 -17.19 -26.24
N VAL A 374 -6.46 -16.64 -25.31
CA VAL A 374 -5.93 -16.15 -24.03
C VAL A 374 -5.73 -17.30 -23.03
N ALA A 375 -6.48 -18.39 -23.15
CA ALA A 375 -6.41 -19.53 -22.23
C ALA A 375 -4.98 -20.12 -22.09
N PRO A 376 -4.18 -20.38 -23.15
CA PRO A 376 -2.79 -20.83 -23.00
C PRO A 376 -1.92 -19.90 -22.15
N ASP A 377 -2.07 -18.58 -22.30
CA ASP A 377 -1.36 -17.60 -21.47
C ASP A 377 -1.81 -17.61 -20.00
N LEU A 378 -2.96 -18.21 -19.73
CA LEU A 378 -3.54 -18.37 -18.40
C LEU A 378 -3.52 -19.84 -17.93
N LEU A 379 -2.96 -20.76 -18.70
CA LEU A 379 -2.85 -22.17 -18.29
C LEU A 379 -1.38 -22.57 -18.17
N ASP A 380 -0.47 -21.75 -18.70
CA ASP A 380 0.96 -21.88 -18.43
C ASP A 380 1.33 -21.13 -17.16
N MET A 381 1.82 -21.87 -16.16
CA MET A 381 2.34 -21.33 -14.89
C MET A 381 3.39 -20.23 -15.13
N LYS A 382 4.17 -20.34 -16.22
CA LYS A 382 5.16 -19.34 -16.63
C LYS A 382 4.52 -18.04 -17.06
N ASN A 383 3.28 -17.99 -17.53
CA ASN A 383 2.68 -16.75 -18.03
C ASN A 383 1.94 -15.96 -16.93
N TYR A 384 1.61 -16.59 -15.79
CA TYR A 384 1.14 -15.88 -14.59
C TYR A 384 2.17 -14.90 -14.04
N ARG A 385 3.46 -15.16 -14.27
CA ARG A 385 4.56 -14.20 -13.98
C ARG A 385 4.32 -12.85 -14.64
N THR A 386 3.75 -12.89 -15.84
CA THR A 386 3.39 -11.72 -16.64
C THR A 386 2.14 -11.12 -16.03
N LEU A 387 1.10 -11.91 -15.75
CA LEU A 387 -0.16 -11.45 -15.14
C LEU A 387 0.01 -10.56 -13.89
N PHE A 388 0.96 -10.92 -13.02
CA PHE A 388 1.23 -10.23 -11.75
C PHE A 388 2.48 -9.35 -11.77
N TYR A 389 3.04 -9.03 -12.94
CA TYR A 389 4.14 -8.05 -13.03
C TYR A 389 3.77 -6.67 -12.44
N PHE A 390 2.47 -6.35 -12.41
CA PHE A 390 1.91 -5.23 -11.67
C PHE A 390 2.17 -5.28 -10.16
N ILE A 391 2.70 -6.36 -9.59
CA ILE A 391 2.97 -6.51 -8.13
C ILE A 391 4.48 -6.66 -7.89
N THR A 392 5.22 -7.26 -8.82
CA THR A 392 6.60 -7.70 -8.58
C THR A 392 7.67 -6.79 -9.18
N THR A 393 7.35 -5.93 -10.15
CA THR A 393 8.28 -5.02 -10.88
C THR A 393 9.50 -5.65 -11.58
N GLU A 394 9.85 -6.90 -11.25
CA GLU A 394 10.80 -7.74 -11.97
C GLU A 394 10.09 -8.81 -12.77
N ARG A 395 10.63 -9.10 -13.96
CA ARG A 395 10.29 -10.32 -14.68
C ARG A 395 10.84 -11.47 -13.85
N LEU A 396 9.98 -12.08 -13.03
CA LEU A 396 10.27 -13.35 -12.39
C LEU A 396 10.72 -14.32 -13.49
N GLN A 397 11.97 -14.78 -13.43
CA GLN A 397 12.44 -15.75 -14.41
C GLN A 397 11.69 -17.10 -14.22
N ASP A 398 11.33 -17.41 -12.97
CA ASP A 398 10.56 -18.60 -12.58
C ASP A 398 9.36 -18.23 -11.68
N TRP A 399 8.20 -18.89 -11.89
CA TRP A 399 7.03 -18.77 -11.00
C TRP A 399 7.34 -19.41 -9.65
N HIS A 400 7.02 -18.71 -8.56
CA HIS A 400 7.43 -19.15 -7.24
C HIS A 400 6.56 -20.35 -6.77
N PRO A 401 7.12 -21.53 -6.47
CA PRO A 401 6.35 -22.76 -6.19
C PRO A 401 5.42 -22.65 -4.96
N ASN A 402 5.69 -21.73 -4.04
CA ASN A 402 4.86 -21.50 -2.85
C ASN A 402 3.71 -20.50 -3.06
N VAL A 403 3.61 -19.84 -4.22
CA VAL A 403 2.33 -19.23 -4.61
C VAL A 403 1.46 -20.39 -5.04
N ALA A 404 0.45 -20.72 -4.24
CA ALA A 404 -0.53 -21.77 -4.55
C ALA A 404 -0.81 -21.73 -6.05
N ASP A 405 -0.49 -22.81 -6.76
CA ASP A 405 -0.53 -22.85 -8.22
C ASP A 405 -1.90 -22.34 -8.67
N PRO A 406 -1.97 -21.10 -9.19
CA PRO A 406 -3.25 -20.49 -9.40
C PRO A 406 -3.89 -21.12 -10.64
N THR A 407 -3.13 -21.89 -11.43
CA THR A 407 -3.56 -22.58 -12.64
C THR A 407 -4.83 -23.37 -12.40
N TYR A 408 -4.94 -24.12 -11.29
CA TYR A 408 -6.16 -24.88 -11.02
C TYR A 408 -7.39 -23.96 -10.83
N PHE A 409 -7.26 -22.93 -9.98
CA PHE A 409 -8.34 -21.98 -9.71
C PHE A 409 -8.79 -21.27 -11.00
N PHE A 410 -7.82 -20.69 -11.71
CA PHE A 410 -8.08 -19.99 -12.96
C PHE A 410 -8.65 -20.92 -14.03
N SER A 411 -8.13 -22.15 -14.18
CA SER A 411 -8.67 -23.15 -15.11
C SER A 411 -10.15 -23.38 -14.85
N VAL A 412 -10.54 -23.61 -13.59
CA VAL A 412 -11.94 -23.81 -13.21
C VAL A 412 -12.77 -22.58 -13.55
N VAL A 413 -12.34 -21.38 -13.15
CA VAL A 413 -13.06 -20.13 -13.43
C VAL A 413 -13.25 -19.91 -14.93
N PHE A 414 -12.21 -20.13 -15.74
CA PHE A 414 -12.26 -19.94 -17.19
C PHE A 414 -13.06 -21.03 -17.90
N ILE A 415 -13.01 -22.28 -17.46
CA ILE A 415 -13.88 -23.34 -17.98
C ILE A 415 -15.35 -22.99 -17.70
N LEU A 416 -15.69 -22.60 -16.47
CA LEU A 416 -17.05 -22.16 -16.14
C LEU A 416 -17.47 -20.94 -16.96
N TRP A 417 -16.55 -20.01 -17.20
CA TRP A 417 -16.78 -18.87 -18.07
C TRP A 417 -17.09 -19.28 -19.51
N GLY A 418 -16.27 -20.17 -20.06
CA GLY A 418 -16.44 -20.74 -21.40
C GLY A 418 -17.73 -21.53 -21.53
N LEU A 419 -18.12 -22.29 -20.50
CA LEU A 419 -19.39 -23.01 -20.45
C LEU A 419 -20.59 -22.05 -20.48
N VAL A 420 -20.53 -20.93 -19.78
CA VAL A 420 -21.59 -19.90 -19.82
C VAL A 420 -21.69 -19.27 -21.22
N LEU A 421 -20.56 -18.93 -21.84
CA LEU A 421 -20.53 -18.40 -23.21
C LEU A 421 -21.00 -19.45 -24.23
N GLY A 422 -20.58 -20.70 -24.07
CA GLY A 422 -20.98 -21.84 -24.89
C GLY A 422 -22.47 -22.17 -24.77
N ALA A 423 -23.03 -22.15 -23.56
CA ALA A 423 -24.48 -22.29 -23.35
C ALA A 423 -25.24 -21.15 -24.01
N SER A 424 -24.75 -19.91 -23.89
CA SER A 424 -25.34 -18.73 -24.55
C SER A 424 -25.33 -18.88 -26.08
N PHE A 425 -24.25 -19.44 -26.63
CA PHE A 425 -24.13 -19.77 -28.06
C PHE A 425 -25.11 -20.86 -28.51
N VAL A 426 -25.20 -21.98 -27.77
CA VAL A 426 -26.07 -23.13 -28.10
C VAL A 426 -27.54 -22.75 -27.98
N LEU A 427 -27.93 -22.10 -26.87
CA LEU A 427 -29.29 -21.69 -26.58
C LEU A 427 -29.74 -20.46 -27.38
N ARG A 428 -28.81 -19.84 -28.14
CA ARG A 428 -29.04 -18.62 -28.93
C ARG A 428 -29.64 -17.49 -28.11
N ARG A 429 -29.25 -17.39 -26.85
CA ARG A 429 -29.81 -16.44 -25.90
C ARG A 429 -28.78 -16.04 -24.87
N PHE A 430 -28.55 -14.73 -24.75
CA PHE A 430 -27.87 -14.13 -23.61
C PHE A 430 -28.89 -13.33 -22.81
N ASN A 431 -29.00 -13.62 -21.52
CA ASN A 431 -29.99 -13.00 -20.63
C ASN A 431 -29.30 -12.51 -19.35
N ARG A 432 -30.07 -11.83 -18.49
CA ARG A 432 -29.58 -11.27 -17.24
C ARG A 432 -28.97 -12.32 -16.29
N TRP A 433 -29.41 -13.57 -16.36
CA TRP A 433 -28.88 -14.65 -15.51
C TRP A 433 -27.49 -15.09 -15.97
N PHE A 434 -27.27 -15.27 -17.27
CA PHE A 434 -25.94 -15.53 -17.79
C PHE A 434 -24.97 -14.42 -17.42
N PHE A 435 -25.37 -13.17 -17.59
CA PHE A 435 -24.56 -12.03 -17.15
C PHE A 435 -24.30 -12.03 -15.64
N ALA A 436 -25.30 -12.32 -14.80
CA ALA A 436 -25.13 -12.40 -13.36
C ALA A 436 -24.13 -13.50 -12.94
N VAL A 437 -24.17 -14.67 -13.59
CA VAL A 437 -23.19 -15.75 -13.37
C VAL A 437 -21.79 -15.30 -13.77
N LEU A 438 -21.65 -14.62 -14.92
CA LEU A 438 -20.37 -14.05 -15.33
C LEU A 438 -19.86 -13.04 -14.29
N VAL A 439 -20.68 -12.07 -13.87
CA VAL A 439 -20.28 -11.14 -12.79
C VAL A 439 -19.87 -11.90 -11.53
N ALA A 440 -20.63 -12.91 -11.10
CA ALA A 440 -20.29 -13.71 -9.92
C ALA A 440 -18.93 -14.40 -10.06
N LEU A 441 -18.64 -15.01 -11.21
CA LEU A 441 -17.32 -15.58 -11.50
C LEU A 441 -16.22 -14.51 -11.48
N ALA A 442 -16.48 -13.29 -11.94
CA ALA A 442 -15.50 -12.20 -11.93
C ALA A 442 -15.26 -11.66 -10.51
N VAL A 443 -16.29 -11.67 -9.66
CA VAL A 443 -16.15 -11.35 -8.22
C VAL A 443 -15.35 -12.44 -7.50
N VAL A 444 -15.64 -13.72 -7.76
CA VAL A 444 -14.85 -14.85 -7.22
C VAL A 444 -13.39 -14.75 -7.65
N TYR A 445 -13.16 -14.41 -8.91
CA TYR A 445 -11.84 -14.15 -9.46
C TYR A 445 -11.11 -13.02 -8.72
N ALA A 446 -11.75 -11.85 -8.56
CA ALA A 446 -11.18 -10.73 -7.83
C ALA A 446 -10.91 -11.07 -6.35
N PHE A 447 -11.81 -11.83 -5.72
CA PHE A 447 -11.68 -12.23 -4.32
C PHE A 447 -10.51 -13.18 -4.10
N TYR A 448 -10.31 -14.18 -4.98
CA TYR A 448 -9.16 -15.07 -4.92
C TYR A 448 -7.84 -14.29 -5.04
N ILE A 449 -7.75 -13.37 -6.01
CA ILE A 449 -6.57 -12.52 -6.14
C ILE A 449 -6.32 -11.72 -4.85
N ASN A 450 -7.35 -11.11 -4.29
CA ASN A 450 -7.21 -10.23 -3.13
C ASN A 450 -6.96 -10.98 -1.81
N MET A 451 -7.49 -12.19 -1.66
CA MET A 451 -7.35 -12.99 -0.45
C MET A 451 -6.12 -13.88 -0.43
N VAL A 452 -5.72 -14.40 -1.60
CA VAL A 452 -4.69 -15.43 -1.71
C VAL A 452 -3.50 -14.89 -2.48
N THR A 453 -3.67 -14.49 -3.74
CA THR A 453 -2.53 -14.22 -4.62
C THR A 453 -1.72 -13.00 -4.19
N ILE A 454 -2.35 -11.86 -3.96
CA ILE A 454 -1.66 -10.63 -3.56
C ILE A 454 -0.93 -10.77 -2.22
N PRO A 455 -1.58 -11.23 -1.13
CA PRO A 455 -0.90 -11.34 0.15
C PRO A 455 0.32 -12.27 0.09
N THR A 456 0.19 -13.43 -0.56
CA THR A 456 1.30 -14.38 -0.70
C THR A 456 2.43 -13.82 -1.56
N LEU A 457 2.11 -13.19 -2.70
CA LEU A 457 3.13 -12.59 -3.56
C LEU A 457 3.89 -11.47 -2.84
N THR A 458 3.18 -10.57 -2.17
CA THR A 458 3.79 -9.35 -1.63
C THR A 458 4.70 -9.63 -0.44
N GLU A 459 4.40 -10.64 0.39
CA GLU A 459 5.29 -11.08 1.49
C GLU A 459 6.64 -11.58 0.99
N MET A 460 6.71 -12.18 -0.20
CA MET A 460 7.99 -12.65 -0.76
C MET A 460 8.84 -11.53 -1.36
N PHE A 461 8.24 -10.40 -1.75
CA PHE A 461 8.95 -9.30 -2.43
C PHE A 461 9.14 -8.06 -1.57
N ALA A 462 8.72 -8.11 -0.31
CA ALA A 462 8.89 -7.04 0.66
C ALA A 462 9.76 -7.51 1.82
N ALA A 463 10.66 -6.65 2.29
CA ALA A 463 11.54 -6.97 3.41
C ALA A 463 10.85 -6.87 4.78
N ARG A 464 9.51 -6.78 4.83
CA ARG A 464 8.74 -6.55 6.07
C ARG A 464 9.01 -7.64 7.10
N SER A 465 8.92 -8.91 6.70
CA SER A 465 9.17 -10.06 7.56
C SER A 465 10.60 -10.04 8.11
N MET A 466 11.58 -9.75 7.26
CA MET A 466 13.00 -9.63 7.65
C MET A 466 13.27 -8.47 8.61
N LEU A 467 12.67 -7.31 8.36
CA LEU A 467 12.80 -6.17 9.26
C LEU A 467 12.15 -6.48 10.60
N ARG A 468 11.01 -7.15 10.60
CA ARG A 468 10.36 -7.61 11.82
C ARG A 468 11.27 -8.56 12.61
N THR A 469 11.88 -9.55 11.95
CA THR A 469 12.83 -10.46 12.59
C THR A 469 14.03 -9.71 13.18
N TYR A 470 14.60 -8.75 12.46
CA TYR A 470 15.65 -7.88 13.01
C TYR A 470 15.19 -7.12 14.27
N LEU A 471 14.02 -6.49 14.21
CA LEU A 471 13.46 -5.73 15.34
C LEU A 471 13.14 -6.62 16.54
N GLU A 472 12.77 -7.88 16.32
CA GLU A 472 12.53 -8.88 17.37
C GLU A 472 13.82 -9.45 17.96
N LEU A 473 14.88 -9.59 17.15
CA LEU A 473 16.15 -10.16 17.60
C LEU A 473 17.08 -9.15 18.24
N ARG A 474 16.99 -7.86 17.89
CA ARG A 474 17.87 -6.83 18.44
C ARG A 474 17.63 -6.65 19.95
N ALA A 475 18.72 -6.59 20.72
CA ALA A 475 18.65 -6.44 22.17
C ALA A 475 18.40 -4.98 22.60
N SER A 476 18.83 -4.04 21.76
CA SER A 476 18.66 -2.61 21.98
C SER A 476 18.50 -1.92 20.62
N PRO A 477 17.79 -0.78 20.56
CA PRO A 477 17.78 0.07 19.39
C PRO A 477 19.18 0.46 18.90
N ASP A 478 20.22 0.40 19.74
CA ASP A 478 21.60 0.73 19.38
C ASP A 478 22.31 -0.27 18.48
N GLU A 479 21.78 -1.47 18.30
CA GLU A 479 22.29 -2.46 17.35
C GLU A 479 21.82 -2.10 15.92
N PRO A 480 22.72 -1.65 15.03
CA PRO A 480 22.32 -1.10 13.73
C PRO A 480 22.03 -2.21 12.70
N ILE A 481 21.35 -1.82 11.63
CA ILE A 481 21.14 -2.64 10.45
C ILE A 481 21.81 -2.03 9.22
N GLY A 482 22.65 -2.82 8.55
CA GLY A 482 23.19 -2.53 7.24
C GLY A 482 22.30 -3.12 6.14
N GLU A 483 22.32 -2.52 4.97
CA GLU A 483 21.72 -3.08 3.77
C GLU A 483 22.80 -3.26 2.69
N PHE A 484 22.99 -4.49 2.24
CA PHE A 484 23.80 -4.84 1.08
C PHE A 484 22.91 -5.42 -0.02
N THR A 485 22.11 -4.56 -0.64
CA THR A 485 21.26 -4.91 -1.79
C THR A 485 21.59 -4.01 -2.98
N GLN A 486 21.45 -4.54 -4.18
CA GLN A 486 21.65 -3.79 -5.43
C GLN A 486 20.33 -3.53 -6.18
N THR A 487 19.19 -3.77 -5.53
CA THR A 487 17.87 -3.75 -6.18
C THR A 487 16.91 -2.72 -5.59
N TRP A 488 15.81 -2.52 -6.30
CA TRP A 488 14.72 -1.62 -5.96
C TRP A 488 14.00 -1.97 -4.64
N LYS A 489 14.25 -3.17 -4.10
CA LYS A 489 13.71 -3.66 -2.82
C LYS A 489 14.22 -2.87 -1.61
N SER A 490 15.32 -2.11 -1.75
CA SER A 490 15.81 -1.16 -0.73
C SER A 490 14.75 -0.17 -0.23
N ARG A 491 13.80 0.22 -1.09
CA ARG A 491 12.71 1.13 -0.71
C ARG A 491 11.75 0.47 0.29
N SER A 492 11.57 -0.85 0.22
CA SER A 492 10.77 -1.61 1.19
C SER A 492 11.46 -1.64 2.55
N ILE A 493 12.77 -1.90 2.60
CA ILE A 493 13.58 -1.90 3.83
C ILE A 493 13.46 -0.55 4.55
N LYS A 494 13.71 0.55 3.82
CA LYS A 494 13.63 1.91 4.34
C LYS A 494 12.27 2.24 4.96
N TYR A 495 11.18 1.79 4.35
CA TYR A 495 9.84 2.06 4.87
C TYR A 495 9.56 1.34 6.20
N TYR A 496 10.05 0.10 6.36
CA TYR A 496 9.72 -0.74 7.51
C TYR A 496 10.60 -0.55 8.74
N ILE A 497 11.66 0.26 8.64
CA ILE A 497 12.41 0.72 9.82
C ILE A 497 11.58 1.80 10.54
N PRO A 498 11.54 1.81 11.89
CA PRO A 498 10.86 2.85 12.66
C PRO A 498 11.29 4.27 12.24
N PHE A 499 10.33 5.18 12.10
CA PHE A 499 10.59 6.50 11.51
C PHE A 499 11.58 7.35 12.32
N ASP A 500 11.49 7.26 13.65
CA ASP A 500 12.38 7.93 14.59
C ASP A 500 13.84 7.44 14.51
N GLU A 501 14.05 6.26 13.94
CA GLU A 501 15.36 5.68 13.64
C GLU A 501 15.88 6.03 12.23
N LEU A 502 15.11 6.78 11.41
CA LEU A 502 15.38 7.14 10.01
C LEU A 502 15.51 8.65 9.80
N LYS A 503 16.36 9.34 10.57
CA LYS A 503 16.41 10.81 10.54
C LYS A 503 17.24 11.43 9.39
N ASP A 504 18.23 10.72 8.83
CA ASP A 504 18.99 11.13 7.63
C ASP A 504 19.65 9.92 6.92
N GLU A 505 19.93 9.99 5.60
CA GLU A 505 20.59 8.91 4.83
C GLU A 505 22.05 8.66 5.30
N TYR A 506 22.62 9.61 6.04
CA TYR A 506 24.01 9.58 6.51
C TYR A 506 24.15 9.50 8.04
N ASP A 507 23.05 9.63 8.80
CA ASP A 507 23.12 9.61 10.26
C ASP A 507 22.02 8.76 10.92
N TYR A 508 22.53 7.71 11.58
CA TYR A 508 21.92 6.73 12.51
C TYR A 508 21.27 5.44 11.97
N ARG A 509 21.62 4.34 12.66
CA ARG A 509 21.11 2.94 12.75
C ARG A 509 20.77 2.14 11.48
N TYR A 510 20.52 2.77 10.34
CA TYR A 510 20.47 2.15 9.02
C TYR A 510 21.69 2.57 8.19
N TYR A 511 22.34 1.67 7.47
CA TYR A 511 23.48 2.00 6.62
C TYR A 511 23.46 1.26 5.29
N ARG A 512 23.51 2.00 4.18
CA ARG A 512 23.61 1.39 2.85
C ARG A 512 25.05 1.01 2.53
N LEU A 513 25.33 -0.28 2.45
CA LEU A 513 26.63 -0.82 2.12
C LEU A 513 26.80 -0.91 0.60
N SER A 514 27.92 -0.39 0.11
CA SER A 514 28.37 -0.55 -1.28
C SER A 514 29.35 -1.72 -1.40
N ASP A 515 29.47 -2.30 -2.59
CA ASP A 515 30.40 -3.40 -2.91
C ASP A 515 31.88 -2.90 -3.00
N ASN A 516 32.38 -2.36 -1.89
CA ASN A 516 33.77 -1.95 -1.72
C ASN A 516 34.18 -1.93 -0.25
N VAL A 517 35.47 -2.15 -0.01
CA VAL A 517 36.08 -2.24 1.33
C VAL A 517 35.84 -0.97 2.15
N GLN A 518 35.93 0.22 1.53
CA GLN A 518 35.77 1.48 2.26
C GLN A 518 34.36 1.66 2.83
N SER A 519 33.33 1.21 2.10
CA SER A 519 31.95 1.25 2.59
C SER A 519 31.74 0.36 3.80
N VAL A 520 32.27 -0.87 3.75
CA VAL A 520 32.18 -1.83 4.87
C VAL A 520 33.03 -1.36 6.04
N ARG A 521 34.24 -0.83 5.79
CA ARG A 521 35.13 -0.25 6.79
C ARG A 521 34.46 0.87 7.57
N ARG A 522 33.82 1.84 6.89
CA ARG A 522 33.09 2.92 7.55
C ARG A 522 31.96 2.41 8.46
N PHE A 523 31.22 1.41 8.00
CA PHE A 523 30.14 0.82 8.80
C PHE A 523 30.69 0.07 10.02
N TYR A 524 31.72 -0.77 9.82
CA TYR A 524 32.39 -1.48 10.90
C TYR A 524 33.01 -0.52 11.91
N GLU A 525 33.81 0.46 11.49
CA GLU A 525 34.46 1.41 12.41
C GLU A 525 33.45 2.22 13.23
N LYS A 526 32.28 2.56 12.65
CA LYS A 526 31.19 3.26 13.35
C LYS A 526 30.53 2.39 14.43
N TYR A 527 30.53 1.06 14.26
CA TYR A 527 29.76 0.12 15.10
C TYR A 527 30.55 -1.08 15.63
N LYS A 528 31.89 -1.02 15.62
CA LYS A 528 32.81 -2.13 15.92
C LYS A 528 32.57 -2.79 17.28
N ASP A 529 32.10 -2.01 18.26
CA ASP A 529 31.86 -2.47 19.63
C ASP A 529 30.44 -3.04 19.81
N LYS A 530 29.59 -2.91 18.80
CA LYS A 530 28.18 -3.32 18.81
C LYS A 530 27.97 -4.61 18.00
N ARG A 531 26.85 -5.29 18.26
CA ARG A 531 26.32 -6.28 17.32
C ARG A 531 25.66 -5.54 16.18
N VAL A 532 25.96 -5.94 14.95
CA VAL A 532 25.37 -5.36 13.74
C VAL A 532 24.61 -6.42 12.99
N PHE A 533 23.51 -6.00 12.36
CA PHE A 533 22.75 -6.81 11.43
C PHE A 533 23.02 -6.33 10.01
N ILE A 534 22.95 -7.22 9.03
CA ILE A 534 23.06 -6.85 7.61
C ILE A 534 22.02 -7.65 6.83
N ILE A 535 21.19 -6.96 6.05
CA ILE A 535 20.30 -7.59 5.07
C ILE A 535 21.05 -7.72 3.75
N ILE A 536 21.09 -8.93 3.22
CA ILE A 536 21.80 -9.28 1.98
C ILE A 536 20.83 -9.96 1.03
N GLU A 537 20.83 -9.56 -0.23
CA GLU A 537 20.07 -10.24 -1.29
C GLU A 537 20.75 -11.56 -1.71
N GLN A 538 20.02 -12.68 -1.65
CA GLN A 538 20.51 -14.02 -1.93
C GLN A 538 20.63 -14.30 -3.45
N LYS A 539 21.59 -13.67 -4.11
CA LYS A 539 22.29 -14.32 -5.24
C LYS A 539 23.53 -14.96 -4.65
N GLN A 540 23.81 -16.26 -4.88
CA GLN A 540 24.92 -17.02 -4.22
C GLN A 540 26.29 -16.31 -4.19
N LYS A 541 26.54 -15.33 -5.07
CA LYS A 541 27.77 -14.53 -5.09
C LYS A 541 27.81 -13.38 -4.08
N HIS A 542 26.66 -12.89 -3.58
CA HIS A 542 26.57 -11.69 -2.75
C HIS A 542 26.96 -11.92 -1.30
N PHE A 543 26.49 -13.01 -0.65
CA PHE A 543 26.91 -13.34 0.72
C PHE A 543 28.41 -13.59 0.81
N SER A 544 28.95 -14.45 -0.06
CA SER A 544 30.40 -14.71 -0.09
C SER A 544 31.19 -13.43 -0.33
N ARG A 545 30.66 -12.52 -1.15
CA ARG A 545 31.30 -11.22 -1.42
C ARG A 545 31.29 -10.30 -0.21
N ILE A 546 30.15 -10.07 0.43
CA ILE A 546 30.07 -9.18 1.60
C ILE A 546 30.78 -9.79 2.82
N ASN A 547 30.74 -11.11 2.99
CA ASN A 547 31.51 -11.79 4.04
C ASN A 547 33.02 -11.68 3.80
N ALA A 548 33.49 -11.78 2.54
CA ALA A 548 34.90 -11.55 2.21
C ALA A 548 35.33 -10.11 2.48
N LEU A 549 34.51 -9.12 2.09
CA LEU A 549 34.77 -7.71 2.40
C LEU A 549 34.76 -7.45 3.92
N TRP A 550 33.86 -8.10 4.65
CA TRP A 550 33.79 -8.03 6.11
C TRP A 550 35.07 -8.58 6.74
N GLN A 551 35.49 -9.79 6.38
CA GLN A 551 36.72 -10.43 6.86
C GLN A 551 37.97 -9.58 6.57
N GLU A 552 38.04 -8.95 5.39
CA GLU A 552 39.14 -8.06 5.03
C GLU A 552 39.21 -6.82 5.95
N VAL A 553 38.05 -6.29 6.34
CA VAL A 553 37.96 -5.12 7.24
C VAL A 553 38.27 -5.48 8.69
N THR A 554 37.80 -6.64 9.16
CA THR A 554 37.84 -7.04 10.57
C THR A 554 39.03 -7.91 10.94
N GLY A 555 39.82 -8.36 9.96
CA GLY A 555 40.95 -9.27 10.19
C GLY A 555 40.52 -10.72 10.41
N GLY A 556 39.37 -11.14 9.86
CA GLY A 556 38.93 -12.53 9.83
C GLY A 556 37.63 -12.86 10.58
N GLU A 557 36.90 -11.88 11.13
CA GLU A 557 35.56 -12.10 11.69
C GLU A 557 34.60 -12.56 10.58
N GLN A 558 33.76 -13.56 10.85
CA GLN A 558 32.79 -14.06 9.88
C GLN A 558 31.39 -13.56 10.19
N LEU A 559 30.64 -13.19 9.16
CA LEU A 559 29.21 -12.96 9.27
C LEU A 559 28.48 -14.29 9.33
N VAL A 560 27.53 -14.41 10.26
CA VAL A 560 26.70 -15.60 10.42
C VAL A 560 25.27 -15.30 10.01
N LYS A 561 24.66 -16.24 9.29
CA LYS A 561 23.25 -16.18 8.92
C LYS A 561 22.38 -16.40 10.15
N ILE A 562 21.53 -15.43 10.45
CA ILE A 562 20.64 -15.42 11.61
C ILE A 562 19.22 -15.83 11.23
N ALA A 563 18.73 -15.27 10.12
CA ALA A 563 17.40 -15.57 9.61
C ALA A 563 17.38 -15.47 8.09
N ASP A 564 16.31 -15.97 7.52
CA ASP A 564 15.98 -15.78 6.12
C ASP A 564 14.48 -15.56 5.93
N ASP A 565 14.10 -15.05 4.78
CA ASP A 565 12.70 -14.79 4.43
C ASP A 565 11.89 -16.05 4.11
N ALA A 566 12.36 -17.25 4.52
CA ALA A 566 11.64 -18.48 4.29
C ALA A 566 10.37 -18.61 5.11
N VAL A 567 9.28 -18.91 4.40
CA VAL A 567 8.00 -19.30 5.00
C VAL A 567 8.12 -20.74 5.49
N HIS A 568 7.87 -20.97 6.79
CA HIS A 568 7.97 -22.28 7.43
C HIS A 568 7.15 -23.37 6.72
N GLY A 569 7.78 -24.53 6.46
CA GLY A 569 7.09 -25.76 6.02
C GLY A 569 7.18 -26.11 4.53
N GLU A 570 7.79 -25.29 3.68
CA GLU A 570 7.90 -25.53 2.24
C GLU A 570 9.33 -25.23 1.72
N PRO A 571 9.78 -25.82 0.59
CA PRO A 571 11.13 -25.64 0.04
C PRO A 571 11.27 -24.25 -0.61
N TYR A 572 11.23 -23.20 0.20
CA TYR A 572 11.50 -21.82 -0.19
C TYR A 572 13.00 -21.60 -0.37
N ARG A 573 13.41 -20.96 -1.47
CA ARG A 573 14.76 -20.38 -1.58
C ARG A 573 14.68 -18.94 -1.10
N PRO A 574 15.36 -18.59 -0.01
CA PRO A 574 15.34 -17.22 0.45
C PRO A 574 15.83 -16.22 -0.58
N GLU A 575 15.22 -15.04 -0.62
CA GLU A 575 15.72 -13.90 -1.40
C GLU A 575 16.51 -12.95 -0.52
N PHE A 576 16.31 -12.97 0.79
CA PHE A 576 17.04 -12.18 1.77
C PHE A 576 17.61 -13.06 2.87
N TRP A 577 18.87 -12.79 3.21
CA TRP A 577 19.45 -13.24 4.46
C TRP A 577 19.60 -12.05 5.41
N LEU A 578 19.18 -12.26 6.64
CA LEU A 578 19.60 -11.44 7.76
C LEU A 578 20.84 -12.10 8.36
N VAL A 579 21.96 -11.39 8.35
CA VAL A 579 23.23 -11.87 8.90
C VAL A 579 23.73 -10.94 9.99
N SER A 580 24.61 -11.43 10.86
CA SER A 580 25.19 -10.67 11.97
C SER A 580 26.67 -10.98 12.13
N ASN A 581 27.44 -10.03 12.66
CA ASN A 581 28.85 -10.23 13.00
C ASN A 581 29.06 -11.04 14.28
N ARG A 582 28.02 -11.18 15.10
CA ARG A 582 28.03 -12.01 16.29
C ARG A 582 26.96 -13.09 16.17
N ASP A 583 27.37 -14.33 16.44
CA ASP A 583 26.47 -15.48 16.64
C ASP A 583 25.53 -15.28 17.84
N SER A 584 25.90 -14.42 18.78
CA SER A 584 25.18 -14.24 20.02
C SER A 584 23.93 -13.36 19.84
N VAL A 585 22.77 -14.00 19.67
CA VAL A 585 21.75 -13.90 20.73
C VAL A 585 22.43 -14.52 21.95
N GLY A 586 22.79 -13.74 22.97
CA GLY A 586 23.57 -14.23 24.11
C GLY A 586 23.05 -15.60 24.57
N GLN A 587 23.86 -16.65 24.41
CA GLN A 587 23.48 -18.05 24.67
C GLN A 587 22.02 -18.40 24.30
N ALA A 588 21.71 -18.53 23.01
CA ALA A 588 20.49 -19.20 22.61
C ALA A 588 20.78 -20.22 21.51
N LYS A 589 20.48 -21.49 21.80
CA LYS A 589 20.12 -22.51 20.81
C LYS A 589 19.20 -21.89 19.75
N HIS A 590 19.07 -22.51 18.57
CA HIS A 590 17.87 -22.31 17.76
C HIS A 590 16.65 -22.38 18.68
N VAL A 591 16.03 -21.24 18.99
CA VAL A 591 14.79 -21.15 19.74
C VAL A 591 13.73 -21.20 18.65
N THR A 592 13.18 -22.38 18.46
CA THR A 592 11.98 -22.60 17.63
C THR A 592 10.83 -21.72 18.14
N ALA A 593 9.80 -21.48 17.31
CA ALA A 593 8.59 -20.78 17.77
C ALA A 593 7.98 -21.43 19.03
N GLU A 594 8.11 -22.75 19.17
CA GLU A 594 7.72 -23.50 20.37
C GLU A 594 8.58 -23.17 21.61
N GLU A 595 9.89 -22.99 21.45
CA GLU A 595 10.77 -22.58 22.55
C GLU A 595 10.58 -21.10 22.92
N MET A 596 10.24 -20.23 21.97
CA MET A 596 9.88 -18.83 22.23
C MET A 596 8.53 -18.74 22.95
N GLU A 597 7.55 -19.54 22.56
CA GLU A 597 6.29 -19.69 23.30
C GLU A 597 6.52 -20.28 24.69
N SER A 598 7.46 -21.22 24.84
CA SER A 598 7.84 -21.79 26.14
C SER A 598 8.48 -20.74 27.07
N GLN A 599 9.38 -19.90 26.54
CA GLN A 599 9.98 -18.79 27.29
C GLN A 599 8.94 -17.71 27.65
N LEU A 600 7.99 -17.42 26.75
CA LEU A 600 6.91 -16.49 27.03
C LEU A 600 5.96 -16.99 28.12
N LYS A 601 5.79 -18.30 28.32
CA LYS A 601 4.98 -18.86 29.43
C LYS A 601 5.50 -18.50 30.83
N GLU A 602 6.77 -18.10 30.94
CA GLU A 602 7.30 -17.58 32.20
C GLU A 602 6.66 -16.24 32.57
N PHE A 603 6.41 -15.39 31.55
CA PHE A 603 5.96 -14.01 31.70
C PHE A 603 4.48 -13.81 31.38
N VAL A 604 3.87 -14.68 30.57
CA VAL A 604 2.50 -14.56 30.09
C VAL A 604 1.76 -15.87 30.31
N ARG A 605 0.63 -15.84 31.02
CA ARG A 605 -0.16 -17.01 31.37
C ARG A 605 -1.66 -16.72 31.29
N GLU A 606 -2.45 -17.77 31.09
CA GLU A 606 -3.92 -17.69 31.19
C GLU A 606 -4.40 -17.82 32.65
N GLU A 607 -3.52 -18.29 33.55
CA GLU A 607 -3.77 -18.39 34.97
C GLU A 607 -3.10 -17.24 35.74
N PRO A 608 -3.71 -16.74 36.84
CA PRO A 608 -3.18 -15.63 37.60
C PRO A 608 -1.83 -15.95 38.26
N PHE A 609 -0.90 -15.00 38.19
CA PHE A 609 0.29 -15.00 39.03
C PHE A 609 -0.08 -14.72 40.50
N THR A 610 0.75 -15.18 41.43
CA THR A 610 0.62 -14.88 42.86
C THR A 610 1.61 -13.78 43.25
N PRO A 611 1.22 -12.49 43.24
CA PRO A 611 2.11 -11.41 43.63
C PRO A 611 2.42 -11.48 45.13
N GLY A 612 3.62 -11.11 45.54
CA GLY A 612 3.94 -11.02 46.97
C GLY A 612 3.19 -9.91 47.72
N THR A 613 2.75 -8.86 47.02
CA THR A 613 1.82 -7.84 47.52
C THR A 613 0.66 -7.65 46.55
N SER A 614 -0.57 -7.88 47.01
CA SER A 614 -1.76 -7.64 46.18
C SER A 614 -2.12 -6.16 46.14
N LEU A 615 -2.30 -5.62 44.94
CA LEU A 615 -2.70 -4.23 44.70
C LEU A 615 -3.50 -4.17 43.40
N LEU A 616 -4.81 -3.99 43.52
CA LEU A 616 -5.73 -3.96 42.39
C LEU A 616 -5.92 -2.51 41.90
N VAL A 617 -5.36 -2.19 40.75
CA VAL A 617 -5.54 -0.88 40.09
C VAL A 617 -5.98 -1.07 38.66
N ASP A 618 -7.11 -0.49 38.30
CA ASP A 618 -7.62 -0.48 36.94
C ASP A 618 -7.05 0.71 36.15
N PHE A 619 -6.62 0.45 34.92
CA PHE A 619 -6.15 1.42 33.95
C PHE A 619 -7.11 1.43 32.75
N GLU A 620 -7.92 2.50 32.64
CA GLU A 620 -8.88 2.76 31.55
C GLU A 620 -9.91 1.62 31.29
N GLY A 621 -10.12 0.70 32.23
CA GLY A 621 -10.95 -0.50 32.02
C GLY A 621 -10.36 -1.51 31.04
N GLU A 622 -9.07 -1.40 30.73
CA GLU A 622 -8.36 -2.22 29.72
C GLU A 622 -7.29 -3.11 30.37
N ILE A 623 -6.52 -2.57 31.31
CA ILE A 623 -5.44 -3.27 32.02
C ILE A 623 -5.66 -3.11 33.51
N GLN A 624 -5.44 -4.18 34.27
CA GLN A 624 -5.47 -4.13 35.73
C GLN A 624 -4.09 -4.54 36.27
N LEU A 625 -3.46 -3.69 37.08
CA LEU A 625 -2.39 -4.14 37.97
C LEU A 625 -3.04 -5.01 39.03
N ILE A 626 -2.54 -6.24 39.22
CA ILE A 626 -3.05 -7.19 40.22
C ILE A 626 -2.15 -7.27 41.46
N GLY A 627 -0.89 -6.84 41.34
CA GLY A 627 0.05 -6.74 42.45
C GLY A 627 1.49 -6.57 41.99
N PHE A 628 2.41 -6.63 42.93
CA PHE A 628 3.86 -6.51 42.72
C PHE A 628 4.62 -7.34 43.77
N ASP A 629 5.90 -7.64 43.52
CA ASP A 629 6.74 -8.28 44.53
C ASP A 629 7.29 -7.26 45.56
N PRO A 630 7.34 -7.60 46.86
CA PRO A 630 7.79 -6.68 47.90
C PRO A 630 9.17 -6.10 47.61
N LEU A 631 9.28 -4.78 47.69
CA LEU A 631 10.55 -4.07 47.55
C LEU A 631 11.30 -4.06 48.90
N PRO A 632 12.65 -4.06 48.88
CA PRO A 632 13.44 -4.02 50.10
C PRO A 632 13.22 -2.70 50.85
N ALA A 633 13.31 -2.74 52.18
CA ALA A 633 13.21 -1.53 53.01
C ALA A 633 14.41 -0.60 52.82
N LYS A 634 15.59 -1.17 52.52
CA LYS A 634 16.85 -0.46 52.28
C LYS A 634 17.51 -0.97 51.01
N HIS A 635 18.06 -0.08 50.20
CA HIS A 635 18.78 -0.43 48.97
C HIS A 635 20.05 0.42 48.80
N ALA A 636 21.16 -0.19 48.38
CA ALA A 636 22.43 0.51 48.26
C ALA A 636 22.51 1.30 46.94
N ALA A 637 23.05 2.52 46.99
CA ALA A 637 23.39 3.26 45.78
C ALA A 637 24.47 2.50 44.96
N GLY A 638 24.33 2.51 43.63
CA GLY A 638 25.21 1.78 42.70
C GLY A 638 24.80 0.33 42.41
N GLN A 639 23.63 -0.12 42.87
CA GLN A 639 23.06 -1.43 42.56
C GLN A 639 21.67 -1.30 41.93
N ASP A 640 21.35 -2.18 40.97
CA ASP A 640 20.03 -2.22 40.36
C ASP A 640 18.94 -2.61 41.37
N LEU A 641 17.86 -1.84 41.42
CA LEU A 641 16.64 -2.20 42.15
C LEU A 641 15.70 -2.97 41.23
N GLU A 642 15.50 -4.25 41.51
CA GLU A 642 14.56 -5.09 40.75
C GLU A 642 13.12 -4.88 41.20
N ILE A 643 12.23 -4.60 40.25
CA ILE A 643 10.81 -4.33 40.46
C ILE A 643 10.02 -5.28 39.58
N THR A 644 9.20 -6.14 40.20
CA THR A 644 8.32 -7.06 39.48
C THR A 644 6.86 -6.67 39.66
N LEU A 645 6.18 -6.43 38.54
CA LEU A 645 4.77 -6.05 38.44
C LEU A 645 3.97 -7.19 37.82
N TYR A 646 2.73 -7.33 38.26
CA TYR A 646 1.80 -8.32 37.74
C TYR A 646 0.55 -7.62 37.22
N PHE A 647 0.23 -7.86 35.96
CA PHE A 647 -0.93 -7.29 35.27
C PHE A 647 -1.91 -8.36 34.83
N LYS A 648 -3.15 -7.96 34.62
CA LYS A 648 -4.19 -8.68 33.92
C LYS A 648 -4.73 -7.82 32.79
N ALA A 649 -4.80 -8.35 31.58
CA ALA A 649 -5.50 -7.73 30.48
C ALA A 649 -7.01 -7.96 30.64
N LEU A 650 -7.75 -6.91 30.98
CA LEU A 650 -9.22 -6.95 31.05
C LEU A 650 -9.83 -6.93 29.66
N LYS A 651 -9.16 -6.28 28.70
CA LYS A 651 -9.44 -6.26 27.27
C LYS A 651 -8.12 -6.14 26.52
N THR A 652 -8.13 -6.36 25.20
CA THR A 652 -7.00 -5.98 24.36
C THR A 652 -6.77 -4.47 24.46
N PRO A 653 -5.59 -4.01 24.90
CA PRO A 653 -5.33 -2.58 25.11
C PRO A 653 -5.51 -1.76 23.83
N SER A 654 -6.16 -0.61 23.92
CA SER A 654 -6.42 0.27 22.77
C SER A 654 -5.18 1.01 22.28
N ARG A 655 -4.12 1.03 23.10
CA ARG A 655 -2.81 1.63 22.81
C ARG A 655 -1.71 0.67 23.20
N ASP A 656 -0.57 0.81 22.55
CA ASP A 656 0.65 0.07 22.90
C ASP A 656 1.35 0.75 24.09
N TYR A 657 0.74 0.65 25.26
CA TYR A 657 1.20 1.28 26.50
C TYR A 657 2.59 0.80 26.90
N GLU A 658 3.38 1.75 27.40
CA GLU A 658 4.65 1.53 28.09
C GLU A 658 4.43 1.69 29.60
N VAL A 659 5.20 0.97 30.40
CA VAL A 659 5.23 1.10 31.85
C VAL A 659 6.22 2.19 32.19
N PHE A 660 5.80 3.20 32.97
CA PHE A 660 6.75 4.10 33.61
C PHE A 660 6.96 3.66 35.06
N ILE A 661 8.21 3.68 35.49
CA ILE A 661 8.61 3.54 36.88
C ILE A 661 9.39 4.80 37.25
N HIS A 662 8.92 5.53 38.26
CA HIS A 662 9.59 6.71 38.75
C HIS A 662 9.97 6.52 40.22
N ALA A 663 11.25 6.58 40.55
CA ALA A 663 11.71 6.67 41.93
C ALA A 663 11.94 8.14 42.28
N GLU A 664 11.18 8.66 43.25
CA GLU A 664 11.14 10.08 43.58
C GLU A 664 11.27 10.33 45.08
N ARG A 665 12.14 11.27 45.47
CA ARG A 665 12.26 11.77 46.85
C ARG A 665 11.47 13.06 47.05
N ASP A 666 11.57 13.95 46.06
CA ASP A 666 10.92 15.25 45.98
C ASP A 666 10.72 15.64 44.50
N LYS A 667 10.29 16.87 44.22
CA LYS A 667 10.10 17.34 42.83
C LYS A 667 11.41 17.58 42.06
N LEU A 668 12.57 17.50 42.72
CA LEU A 668 13.88 17.82 42.15
C LEU A 668 14.68 16.58 41.80
N PHE A 669 14.46 15.45 42.49
CA PHE A 669 15.14 14.17 42.24
C PHE A 669 14.19 13.08 41.75
N ARG A 670 14.42 12.61 40.52
CA ARG A 670 13.66 11.51 39.88
C ARG A 670 14.59 10.59 39.08
N LEU A 671 14.51 9.29 39.36
CA LEU A 671 15.00 8.24 38.46
C LEU A 671 13.84 7.73 37.59
N ARG A 672 14.12 7.39 36.32
CA ARG A 672 13.10 6.92 35.36
C ARG A 672 13.45 5.55 34.82
N GLY A 673 12.48 4.64 34.89
CA GLY A 673 12.52 3.29 34.36
C GLY A 673 11.39 3.05 33.37
N ASP A 674 11.29 3.92 32.36
CA ASP A 674 10.26 3.82 31.34
C ASP A 674 10.62 2.72 30.33
N HIS A 675 9.74 1.74 30.13
CA HIS A 675 10.03 0.60 29.28
C HIS A 675 8.77 -0.03 28.68
N VAL A 676 8.98 -0.79 27.61
CA VAL A 676 7.94 -1.66 27.03
C VAL A 676 7.79 -2.89 27.94
N PRO A 677 6.56 -3.35 28.23
CA PRO A 677 6.36 -4.48 29.12
C PRO A 677 7.14 -5.73 28.74
N VAL A 678 7.53 -6.49 29.76
CA VAL A 678 8.32 -7.73 29.68
C VAL A 678 9.66 -7.45 29.01
N ASP A 679 10.31 -6.34 29.39
CA ASP A 679 11.62 -5.91 28.85
C ASP A 679 11.62 -5.88 27.31
N GLY A 680 10.52 -5.40 26.72
CA GLY A 680 10.32 -5.34 25.27
C GLY A 680 9.86 -6.63 24.58
N ARG A 681 9.83 -7.78 25.27
CA ARG A 681 9.51 -9.09 24.65
C ARG A 681 8.02 -9.28 24.39
N TYR A 682 7.16 -8.64 25.17
CA TYR A 682 5.70 -8.79 25.07
C TYR A 682 4.95 -7.45 25.24
N PRO A 683 4.98 -6.59 24.21
CA PRO A 683 4.36 -5.26 24.25
C PRO A 683 2.85 -5.31 24.51
N ALA A 684 2.32 -4.27 25.15
CA ALA A 684 0.91 -4.20 25.58
C ALA A 684 -0.09 -4.44 24.45
N ARG A 685 0.19 -4.01 23.21
CA ARG A 685 -0.68 -4.27 22.05
C ARG A 685 -0.91 -5.76 21.74
N ARG A 686 -0.04 -6.65 22.24
CA ARG A 686 -0.15 -8.11 22.04
C ARG A 686 -1.01 -8.78 23.10
N TRP A 687 -1.35 -8.08 24.18
CA TRP A 687 -2.10 -8.66 25.29
C TRP A 687 -3.54 -8.94 24.84
N THR A 688 -4.01 -10.15 25.08
CA THR A 688 -5.40 -10.53 24.82
C THR A 688 -6.20 -10.57 26.12
N GLU A 689 -7.50 -10.32 26.01
CA GLU A 689 -8.42 -10.40 27.14
C GLU A 689 -8.25 -11.72 27.91
N GLY A 690 -8.11 -11.61 29.24
CA GLY A 690 -7.95 -12.75 30.13
C GLY A 690 -6.50 -13.08 30.50
N GLN A 691 -5.51 -12.59 29.75
CA GLN A 691 -4.11 -12.89 30.02
C GLN A 691 -3.57 -12.19 31.25
N TYR A 692 -2.65 -12.88 31.93
CA TYR A 692 -1.85 -12.36 33.03
C TYR A 692 -0.41 -12.18 32.59
N ILE A 693 0.19 -11.06 32.97
CA ILE A 693 1.54 -10.66 32.56
C ILE A 693 2.38 -10.39 33.81
N LYS A 694 3.56 -11.01 33.87
CA LYS A 694 4.62 -10.73 34.83
C LYS A 694 5.68 -9.89 34.11
N ASP A 695 5.93 -8.71 34.63
CA ASP A 695 6.87 -7.73 34.11
C ASP A 695 7.94 -7.44 35.16
N THR A 696 9.20 -7.73 34.87
CA THR A 696 10.32 -7.53 35.79
C THR A 696 11.29 -6.52 35.18
N TYR A 697 11.49 -5.40 35.88
CA TYR A 697 12.36 -4.31 35.46
C TYR A 697 13.47 -4.06 36.48
N LYS A 698 14.67 -3.75 35.99
CA LYS A 698 15.82 -3.38 36.83
C LYS A 698 16.06 -1.88 36.73
N LEU A 699 15.71 -1.15 37.79
CA LEU A 699 15.92 0.29 37.87
C LEU A 699 17.36 0.56 38.31
N ASP A 700 18.13 1.21 37.45
CA ASP A 700 19.48 1.68 37.79
C ASP A 700 19.41 2.75 38.88
N VAL A 701 20.11 2.51 40.00
CA VAL A 701 20.26 3.46 41.11
C VAL A 701 21.72 3.93 41.10
N PRO A 702 22.01 5.12 40.57
CA PRO A 702 23.39 5.59 40.40
C PRO A 702 24.19 5.63 41.71
N PRO A 703 25.52 5.36 41.69
CA PRO A 703 26.37 5.39 42.89
C PRO A 703 26.41 6.73 43.63
N ASP A 704 26.14 7.84 42.93
CA ASP A 704 26.07 9.20 43.47
C ASP A 704 24.68 9.57 44.02
N THR A 705 23.74 8.63 44.05
CA THR A 705 22.42 8.82 44.64
C THR A 705 22.56 9.07 46.15
N THR A 706 22.30 10.30 46.58
CA THR A 706 22.36 10.68 48.00
C THR A 706 21.43 9.82 48.86
N PRO A 707 21.79 9.46 50.11
CA PRO A 707 20.94 8.68 51.00
C PRO A 707 19.59 9.32 51.31
N GLY A 708 18.58 8.49 51.55
CA GLY A 708 17.23 8.89 51.95
C GLY A 708 16.11 8.18 51.19
N ASP A 709 14.87 8.44 51.61
CA ASP A 709 13.69 7.75 51.10
C ASP A 709 13.38 8.05 49.63
N LEU A 710 13.09 7.01 48.84
CA LEU A 710 12.58 7.10 47.47
C LEU A 710 11.23 6.40 47.38
N GLY A 711 10.19 7.15 47.05
CA GLY A 711 8.89 6.59 46.67
C GLY A 711 8.94 6.02 45.26
N ILE A 712 8.53 4.77 45.09
CA ILE A 712 8.48 4.07 43.80
C ILE A 712 7.07 4.19 43.23
N TYR A 713 6.92 4.98 42.18
CA TYR A 713 5.66 5.24 41.50
C TYR A 713 5.59 4.54 40.15
N ILE A 714 4.42 4.01 39.81
CA ILE A 714 4.19 3.38 38.51
C ILE A 714 2.94 3.91 37.82
N GLY A 715 2.89 3.67 36.51
CA GLY A 715 1.67 3.79 35.70
C GLY A 715 1.94 3.45 34.25
N LEU A 716 0.92 3.67 33.41
CA LEU A 716 0.97 3.36 31.99
C LEU A 716 0.88 4.64 31.15
N PHE A 717 1.64 4.71 30.06
CA PHE A 717 1.66 5.88 29.18
C PHE A 717 1.90 5.50 27.72
N LYS A 718 1.61 6.43 26.81
CA LYS A 718 2.04 6.38 25.41
C LYS A 718 2.29 7.78 24.87
N GLY A 719 3.54 8.08 24.51
CA GLY A 719 3.92 9.44 24.12
C GLY A 719 3.60 10.45 25.23
N ASN A 720 2.79 11.47 24.92
CA ASN A 720 2.36 12.46 25.92
C ASN A 720 1.09 12.06 26.70
N TYR A 721 0.49 10.90 26.39
CA TYR A 721 -0.74 10.42 27.04
C TYR A 721 -0.42 9.53 28.25
N ARG A 722 -1.06 9.77 29.39
CA ARG A 722 -1.03 8.89 30.58
C ARG A 722 -2.37 8.22 30.77
N ALA A 723 -2.38 6.92 31.02
CA ALA A 723 -3.58 6.16 31.31
C ALA A 723 -4.20 6.61 32.64
N LYS A 724 -5.52 6.80 32.66
CA LYS A 724 -6.26 7.09 33.89
C LYS A 724 -6.38 5.84 34.73
N THR A 725 -6.20 6.01 36.04
CA THR A 725 -6.26 4.94 37.03
C THR A 725 -7.54 5.02 37.86
N SER A 726 -8.02 3.88 38.36
CA SER A 726 -9.06 3.82 39.40
C SER A 726 -8.61 4.52 40.69
N GLU A 727 -9.57 4.94 41.52
CA GLU A 727 -9.26 5.51 42.83
C GLU A 727 -8.82 4.42 43.82
N VAL A 728 -7.58 4.54 44.30
CA VAL A 728 -6.99 3.69 45.34
C VAL A 728 -6.19 4.58 46.31
N PRO A 729 -6.01 4.19 47.59
CA PRO A 729 -5.26 4.97 48.57
C PRO A 729 -3.81 5.30 48.15
N GLN A 730 -3.20 4.45 47.33
CA GLN A 730 -1.84 4.58 46.80
C GLN A 730 -1.74 5.56 45.63
N ARG A 731 -2.86 6.10 45.13
CA ARG A 731 -2.90 7.00 43.99
C ARG A 731 -2.60 8.43 44.43
N ASP A 732 -1.64 9.07 43.77
CA ASP A 732 -1.33 10.48 44.00
C ASP A 732 -2.18 11.45 43.17
N ALA A 733 -1.97 12.75 43.37
CA ALA A 733 -2.69 13.81 42.65
C ALA A 733 -2.39 13.84 41.13
N GLU A 734 -1.28 13.24 40.70
CA GLU A 734 -0.88 13.12 39.29
C GLU A 734 -1.37 11.81 38.65
N GLY A 735 -2.10 10.98 39.40
CA GLY A 735 -2.64 9.70 38.94
C GLY A 735 -1.62 8.57 38.84
N ARG A 736 -0.46 8.69 39.50
CA ARG A 736 0.52 7.60 39.62
C ARG A 736 0.21 6.75 40.84
N ILE A 737 0.67 5.50 40.83
CA ILE A 737 0.46 4.55 41.92
C ILE A 737 1.75 4.36 42.70
N LEU A 738 1.75 4.69 43.98
CA LEU A 738 2.86 4.43 44.90
C LEU A 738 2.89 2.95 45.30
N LEU A 739 3.96 2.24 44.96
CA LEU A 739 4.17 0.84 45.32
C LEU A 739 4.75 0.70 46.72
N SER A 740 5.86 1.37 46.99
CA SER A 740 6.55 1.36 48.28
C SER A 740 7.51 2.56 48.39
N THR A 741 8.04 2.77 49.59
CA THR A 741 9.16 3.68 49.84
C THR A 741 10.39 2.87 50.21
N VAL A 742 11.51 3.13 49.54
CA VAL A 742 12.79 2.44 49.74
C VAL A 742 13.81 3.44 50.26
N GLU A 743 14.45 3.16 51.40
CA GLU A 743 15.53 4.00 51.94
C GLU A 743 16.83 3.71 51.19
N ILE A 744 17.34 4.68 50.44
CA ILE A 744 18.65 4.56 49.80
C ILE A 744 19.74 4.79 50.85
N VAL A 745 20.67 3.84 50.93
CA VAL A 745 21.85 3.90 51.78
C VAL A 745 23.12 3.99 50.94
N ASN A 746 24.16 4.62 51.47
CA ASN A 746 25.48 4.53 50.84
C ASN A 746 25.98 3.08 50.89
N PRO A 747 26.68 2.61 49.85
CA PRO A 747 27.23 1.26 49.80
C PRO A 747 28.23 0.95 50.92
#